data_AF-A0A1Z4QRN7-F1
#
_entry.id   AF-A0A1Z4QRN7-F1
#
_cell.length_a   1.000
_cell.length_b   1.000
_cell.length_c   1.000
_cell.angle_alpha   90.00
_cell.angle_beta   90.00
_cell.angle_gamma   90.00
#
_symmetry.space_group_name_H-M   'P 1'
#
loop_
_entity.id
_entity.type
_entity.pdbx_description
1 polymer ?
#
loop_
_entity_poly.entity_id
_entity_poly.type
_entity_poly.pdbx_seq_one_letter_code
_entity_poly.pdbx_strand_id
1 'polypeptide(L)'
;MSKEHPTAKLWTYIAECVRLLYWTYFKPYTLERWLRDIHPELKPRDNPFTKQAEFHTNPRLRRYAGQIWWLTAIVPILVVLVVAPIYTLASSETFDWVLSCPFLLGWLIGLIFARGNYKTRLVTVFFAFLTSSFLSGVAASSMAYGMACGVVSSVAFAVAFAVALGVASSVAVGVAFGVALSVGLGVESSVVIALGMAFGVASIVAFGVASIAALGVAFGMAFGMTFILGVLRVYFWLPELLWILTLFFFSRIGKQLNYLRYLPPRFDEIIILPLPFMGQMIVESYRDNPTAARETIDYLISSTNQQKVAAQAISEIGRDILSRCQHLSDIVEITNQITWIPSPAPKEYGTVLPQFLDISQSVRAANEATTPYRKYELLNIPIKALQELKTRLPFGGYADVAIIFGSTAERWLTILETAQRTLAQQAQQSKEIPQVYIAGNSLDPDTAKYRFKGRIDIFREIENLTLSQQPPVLLLYGGRRTGKTSALKYLPHKIVPNIIPLLIDLQGAASATTLQGLAENLAKQIIEAARRLPRSLDLPYPNADKLAKDPFPALQTWLGEIERRNPGKQFLLCLDEFERLSEVVEATNSRVPLNFLRNLLQHQQKWTLLFSGSHQLSELPAYWNDYLINTRALRMTYLEESEARELILQPVEEFPKIYESSAVDAIIQLTRCQPFLVQLVCYELVELLNRDIRGNRRAANSAKATAQDVENVIPTVLERGDQYFRELWTSLEENDRNFLRRLISGATPTPQDKGVIKKLSRKDIVAPEGDALQVPLVQRFIEQLLEEE
;
A
#
# COMPACT_ATOMS: atom_id res chain seq x y z
N MET A 1 -0.41 58.62 16.11
CA MET A 1 -1.89 58.61 16.09
C MET A 1 -2.37 59.46 14.92
N SER A 2 -2.48 58.88 13.73
CA SER A 2 -3.16 59.52 12.60
C SER A 2 -4.67 59.39 12.81
N LYS A 3 -5.38 60.53 12.81
CA LYS A 3 -6.85 60.55 12.79
C LYS A 3 -7.30 60.09 11.40
N GLU A 4 -7.36 58.78 11.17
CA GLU A 4 -8.06 58.23 10.01
C GLU A 4 -9.51 58.71 10.03
N HIS A 5 -9.94 59.35 8.95
CA HIS A 5 -11.32 59.82 8.80
C HIS A 5 -12.31 58.65 9.01
N PRO A 6 -13.41 58.85 9.75
CA PRO A 6 -14.38 57.80 10.05
C PRO A 6 -14.96 57.12 8.80
N THR A 7 -14.96 57.81 7.66
CA THR A 7 -15.34 57.27 6.35
C THR A 7 -14.38 56.19 5.84
N ALA A 8 -13.06 56.33 6.04
CA ALA A 8 -12.07 55.36 5.58
C ALA A 8 -12.16 54.02 6.34
N LYS A 9 -12.50 54.08 7.65
CA LYS A 9 -12.75 52.89 8.47
C LYS A 9 -14.02 52.14 8.07
N LEU A 10 -15.04 52.85 7.61
CA LEU A 10 -16.27 52.25 7.09
C LEU A 10 -16.00 51.54 5.76
N TRP A 11 -15.29 52.19 4.83
CA TRP A 11 -14.96 51.60 3.53
C TRP A 11 -14.08 50.36 3.63
N THR A 12 -13.10 50.36 4.54
CA THR A 12 -12.28 49.17 4.81
C THR A 12 -13.11 48.03 5.41
N TYR A 13 -14.03 48.33 6.32
CA TYR A 13 -14.96 47.33 6.86
C TYR A 13 -15.91 46.75 5.78
N ILE A 14 -16.43 47.59 4.89
CA ILE A 14 -17.26 47.15 3.76
C ILE A 14 -16.43 46.28 2.80
N ALA A 15 -15.20 46.66 2.47
CA ALA A 15 -14.31 45.86 1.63
C ALA A 15 -14.00 44.49 2.25
N GLU A 16 -13.79 44.42 3.56
CA GLU A 16 -13.64 43.15 4.30
C GLU A 16 -14.91 42.29 4.20
N CYS A 17 -16.10 42.87 4.35
CA CYS A 17 -17.38 42.16 4.19
C CYS A 17 -17.56 41.62 2.76
N VAL A 18 -17.29 42.43 1.74
CA VAL A 18 -17.37 42.01 0.33
C VAL A 18 -16.37 40.88 0.04
N ARG A 19 -15.16 40.95 0.59
CA ARG A 19 -14.17 39.87 0.48
C ARG A 19 -14.65 38.58 1.14
N LEU A 20 -15.27 38.65 2.33
CA LEU A 20 -15.86 37.49 2.99
C LEU A 20 -17.02 36.91 2.19
N LEU A 21 -17.87 37.74 1.60
CA LEU A 21 -18.95 37.30 0.72
C LEU A 21 -18.38 36.55 -0.51
N TYR A 22 -17.36 37.12 -1.14
CA TYR A 22 -16.64 36.48 -2.25
C TYR A 22 -16.01 35.14 -1.82
N TRP A 23 -15.31 35.08 -0.69
CA TRP A 23 -14.73 33.83 -0.21
C TRP A 23 -15.78 32.78 0.16
N THR A 24 -16.91 33.20 0.74
CA THR A 24 -18.01 32.29 1.08
C THR A 24 -18.58 31.61 -0.16
N TYR A 25 -18.58 32.32 -1.29
CA TYR A 25 -19.16 31.79 -2.53
C TYR A 25 -18.13 31.12 -3.45
N PHE A 26 -16.96 31.71 -3.66
CA PHE A 26 -15.98 31.28 -4.66
C PHE A 26 -14.71 30.68 -4.05
N LYS A 27 -14.39 30.94 -2.77
CA LYS A 27 -13.14 30.45 -2.15
C LYS A 27 -13.33 29.87 -0.74
N PRO A 28 -14.11 28.79 -0.59
CA PRO A 28 -14.41 28.21 0.71
C PRO A 28 -13.17 27.62 1.41
N TYR A 29 -12.18 27.11 0.66
CA TYR A 29 -10.96 26.54 1.26
C TYR A 29 -10.02 27.64 1.75
N THR A 30 -9.98 28.77 1.05
CA THR A 30 -9.33 29.99 1.55
C THR A 30 -10.05 30.52 2.80
N LEU A 31 -11.39 30.56 2.79
CA LEU A 31 -12.18 30.98 3.94
C LEU A 31 -11.91 30.09 5.15
N GLU A 32 -11.95 28.78 5.00
CA GLU A 32 -11.72 27.82 6.08
C GLU A 32 -10.34 28.01 6.71
N ARG A 33 -9.28 28.18 5.91
CA ARG A 33 -7.92 28.46 6.43
C ARG A 33 -7.89 29.76 7.21
N TRP A 34 -8.47 30.83 6.67
CA TRP A 34 -8.55 32.12 7.36
C TRP A 34 -9.36 32.05 8.66
N LEU A 35 -10.39 31.20 8.73
CA LEU A 35 -11.16 30.97 9.96
C LEU A 35 -10.38 30.21 11.01
N ARG A 36 -9.57 29.21 10.62
CA ARG A 36 -8.68 28.50 11.55
C ARG A 36 -7.67 29.44 12.22
N ASP A 37 -7.18 30.45 11.50
CA ASP A 37 -6.30 31.50 12.05
C ASP A 37 -7.00 32.38 13.10
N ILE A 38 -8.34 32.47 13.04
CA ILE A 38 -9.14 33.21 14.03
C ILE A 38 -9.48 32.30 15.21
N HIS A 39 -9.95 31.09 14.95
CA HIS A 39 -10.27 30.10 15.97
C HIS A 39 -10.20 28.67 15.38
N PRO A 40 -9.45 27.73 16.00
CA PRO A 40 -9.15 26.42 15.41
C PRO A 40 -10.38 25.53 15.14
N GLU A 41 -11.42 25.65 15.95
CA GLU A 41 -12.66 24.86 15.80
C GLU A 41 -13.72 25.49 14.89
N LEU A 42 -13.50 26.71 14.36
CA LEU A 42 -14.53 27.45 13.62
C LEU A 42 -14.58 27.00 12.16
N LYS A 43 -15.70 26.39 11.74
CA LYS A 43 -15.92 26.00 10.33
C LYS A 43 -16.78 27.02 9.58
N PRO A 44 -16.70 27.10 8.24
CA PRO A 44 -17.49 28.04 7.44
C PRO A 44 -19.03 27.95 7.61
N ARG A 45 -19.54 26.80 8.06
CA ARG A 45 -20.99 26.58 8.27
C ARG A 45 -21.45 26.85 9.71
N ASP A 46 -20.52 27.11 10.63
CA ASP A 46 -20.85 27.28 12.04
C ASP A 46 -21.39 28.69 12.28
N ASN A 47 -22.36 28.81 13.20
CA ASN A 47 -22.82 30.11 13.65
C ASN A 47 -21.75 30.72 14.59
N PRO A 48 -21.09 31.83 14.23
CA PRO A 48 -20.01 32.42 15.04
C PRO A 48 -20.50 32.93 16.40
N PHE A 49 -21.80 33.16 16.55
CA PHE A 49 -22.42 33.58 17.80
C PHE A 49 -22.54 32.45 18.84
N THR A 50 -22.27 31.20 18.47
CA THR A 50 -22.19 30.07 19.43
C THR A 50 -20.99 30.22 20.38
N LYS A 51 -19.93 30.91 19.95
CA LYS A 51 -18.71 31.18 20.73
C LYS A 51 -18.67 32.59 21.32
N GLN A 52 -19.84 33.18 21.60
CA GLN A 52 -19.95 34.54 22.16
C GLN A 52 -19.14 34.76 23.45
N ALA A 53 -18.99 33.73 24.30
CA ALA A 53 -18.23 33.80 25.54
C ALA A 53 -16.75 34.20 25.31
N GLU A 54 -16.20 33.89 24.13
CA GLU A 54 -14.80 34.13 23.77
C GLU A 54 -14.58 35.48 23.06
N PHE A 55 -15.64 36.28 22.86
CA PHE A 55 -15.52 37.57 22.15
C PHE A 55 -14.67 38.61 22.91
N HIS A 56 -14.54 38.45 24.23
CA HIS A 56 -13.70 39.31 25.07
C HIS A 56 -12.21 38.97 24.93
N THR A 57 -11.88 37.69 24.75
CA THR A 57 -10.50 37.20 24.59
C THR A 57 -10.03 37.25 23.13
N ASN A 58 -10.96 37.18 22.16
CA ASN A 58 -10.65 37.21 20.73
C ASN A 58 -11.42 38.31 19.98
N PRO A 59 -10.85 39.51 19.82
CA PRO A 59 -11.52 40.62 19.13
C PRO A 59 -11.71 40.36 17.62
N ARG A 60 -10.89 39.51 17.00
CA ARG A 60 -11.04 39.12 15.58
C ARG A 60 -12.30 38.29 15.37
N LEU A 61 -12.60 37.35 16.28
CA LEU A 61 -13.82 36.54 16.27
C LEU A 61 -15.07 37.41 16.40
N ARG A 62 -15.07 38.38 17.31
CA ARG A 62 -16.17 39.34 17.49
C ARG A 62 -16.42 40.17 16.22
N ARG A 63 -15.34 40.63 15.56
CA ARG A 63 -15.43 41.40 14.32
C ARG A 63 -16.00 40.55 13.18
N TYR A 64 -15.53 39.30 13.03
CA TYR A 64 -16.06 38.35 12.05
C TYR A 64 -17.55 38.04 12.27
N ALA A 65 -17.97 37.80 13.52
CA ALA A 65 -19.38 37.56 13.84
C ALA A 65 -20.28 38.75 13.44
N GLY A 66 -19.82 39.98 13.66
CA GLY A 66 -20.49 41.19 13.20
C GLY A 66 -20.56 41.29 11.68
N GLN A 67 -19.49 40.93 10.97
CA GLN A 67 -19.43 40.95 9.51
C GLN A 67 -20.41 39.95 8.90
N ILE A 68 -20.47 38.70 9.40
CA ILE A 68 -21.45 37.71 8.93
C ILE A 68 -22.87 38.20 9.19
N TRP A 69 -23.15 38.72 10.38
CA TRP A 69 -24.50 39.17 10.70
C TRP A 69 -24.99 40.21 9.70
N TRP A 70 -24.17 41.23 9.41
CA TRP A 70 -24.49 42.23 8.41
C TRP A 70 -24.63 41.64 6.99
N LEU A 71 -23.75 40.71 6.60
CA LEU A 71 -23.86 40.03 5.30
C LEU A 71 -25.17 39.24 5.19
N THR A 72 -25.54 38.46 6.21
CA THR A 72 -26.78 37.67 6.22
C THR A 72 -28.05 38.54 6.25
N ALA A 73 -27.98 39.73 6.86
CA ALA A 73 -29.09 40.66 6.94
C ALA A 73 -29.27 41.45 5.63
N ILE A 74 -28.18 41.93 5.04
CA ILE A 74 -28.20 42.89 3.92
C ILE A 74 -28.23 42.18 2.56
N VAL A 75 -27.50 41.08 2.38
CA VAL A 75 -27.35 40.43 1.06
C VAL A 75 -28.70 40.01 0.47
N PRO A 76 -29.63 39.37 1.20
CA PRO A 76 -30.95 39.02 0.64
C PRO A 76 -31.75 40.24 0.17
N ILE A 77 -31.66 41.36 0.90
CA ILE A 77 -32.32 42.62 0.54
C ILE A 77 -31.72 43.17 -0.76
N LEU A 78 -30.38 43.20 -0.86
CA LEU A 78 -29.69 43.64 -2.07
C LEU A 78 -29.99 42.74 -3.27
N VAL A 79 -30.02 41.42 -3.08
CA VAL A 79 -30.36 40.47 -4.13
C VAL A 79 -31.78 40.72 -4.63
N VAL A 80 -32.76 40.89 -3.73
CA VAL A 80 -34.14 41.23 -4.13
C VAL A 80 -34.20 42.57 -4.87
N LEU A 81 -33.47 43.60 -4.42
CA LEU A 81 -33.41 44.90 -5.09
C LEU A 81 -32.78 44.83 -6.49
N VAL A 82 -31.84 43.92 -6.74
CA VAL A 82 -31.20 43.72 -8.05
C VAL A 82 -32.06 42.82 -8.95
N VAL A 83 -32.64 41.76 -8.38
CA VAL A 83 -33.44 40.78 -9.13
C VAL A 83 -34.81 41.34 -9.48
N ALA A 84 -35.45 42.13 -8.62
CA ALA A 84 -36.79 42.67 -8.89
C ALA A 84 -36.87 43.49 -10.20
N PRO A 85 -35.97 44.45 -10.49
CA PRO A 85 -35.95 45.16 -11.77
C PRO A 85 -35.73 44.22 -12.96
N ILE A 86 -34.79 43.28 -12.85
CA ILE A 86 -34.48 42.31 -13.92
C ILE A 86 -35.69 41.41 -14.18
N TYR A 87 -36.34 40.94 -13.12
CA TYR A 87 -37.57 40.16 -13.20
C TYR A 87 -38.67 40.96 -13.89
N THR A 88 -38.90 42.22 -13.50
CA THR A 88 -39.90 43.06 -14.17
C THR A 88 -39.61 43.31 -15.64
N LEU A 89 -38.32 43.45 -15.99
CA LEU A 89 -37.89 43.65 -17.37
C LEU A 89 -38.03 42.37 -18.21
N ALA A 90 -37.71 41.22 -17.64
CA ALA A 90 -37.69 39.93 -18.34
C ALA A 90 -39.07 39.26 -18.42
N SER A 91 -39.91 39.45 -17.39
CA SER A 91 -41.23 38.80 -17.28
C SER A 91 -42.39 39.71 -17.71
N SER A 92 -42.15 41.01 -17.92
CA SER A 92 -43.17 42.04 -18.18
C SER A 92 -44.25 42.20 -17.10
N GLU A 93 -44.10 41.53 -15.95
CA GLU A 93 -44.97 41.65 -14.76
C GLU A 93 -44.28 42.45 -13.65
N THR A 94 -45.05 43.17 -12.84
CA THR A 94 -44.52 43.92 -11.70
C THR A 94 -44.16 42.98 -10.54
N PHE A 95 -42.95 43.13 -9.98
CA PHE A 95 -42.51 42.38 -8.81
C PHE A 95 -43.40 42.69 -7.60
N ASP A 96 -43.94 41.67 -6.94
CA ASP A 96 -44.85 41.85 -5.82
C ASP A 96 -44.11 42.16 -4.50
N TRP A 97 -43.99 43.46 -4.23
CA TRP A 97 -43.43 43.97 -2.99
C TRP A 97 -44.31 43.71 -1.77
N VAL A 98 -45.63 43.55 -1.95
CA VAL A 98 -46.57 43.33 -0.83
C VAL A 98 -46.34 41.97 -0.19
N LEU A 99 -46.05 40.95 -1.01
CA LEU A 99 -45.75 39.60 -0.53
C LEU A 99 -44.29 39.43 -0.07
N SER A 100 -43.35 40.14 -0.70
CA SER A 100 -41.91 40.02 -0.44
C SER A 100 -41.44 40.78 0.81
N CYS A 101 -42.03 41.93 1.11
CA CYS A 101 -41.64 42.75 2.26
C CYS A 101 -41.88 42.06 3.62
N PRO A 102 -43.03 41.40 3.88
CA PRO A 102 -43.24 40.62 5.11
C PRO A 102 -42.26 39.46 5.26
N PHE A 103 -41.87 38.82 4.15
CA PHE A 103 -40.88 37.74 4.17
C PHE A 103 -39.49 38.25 4.57
N LEU A 104 -39.03 39.37 3.98
CA LEU A 104 -37.77 40.01 4.37
C LEU A 104 -37.80 40.50 5.82
N LEU A 105 -38.95 41.01 6.28
CA LEU A 105 -39.15 41.39 7.69
C LEU A 105 -39.05 40.19 8.62
N GLY A 106 -39.72 39.08 8.28
CA GLY A 106 -39.65 37.82 9.02
C GLY A 106 -38.23 37.23 9.06
N TRP A 107 -37.49 37.32 7.94
CA TRP A 107 -36.08 36.93 7.85
C TRP A 107 -35.19 37.75 8.80
N LEU A 108 -35.34 39.09 8.79
CA LEU A 108 -34.60 39.97 9.70
C LEU A 108 -34.91 39.69 11.17
N ILE A 109 -36.18 39.46 11.50
CA ILE A 109 -36.60 39.07 12.86
C ILE A 109 -35.94 37.74 13.25
N GLY A 110 -35.95 36.74 12.36
CA GLY A 110 -35.29 35.45 12.56
C GLY A 110 -33.77 35.58 12.83
N LEU A 111 -33.08 36.47 12.11
CA LEU A 111 -31.65 36.74 12.32
C LEU A 111 -31.35 37.43 13.66
N ILE A 112 -32.27 38.27 14.16
CA ILE A 112 -32.14 38.88 15.49
C ILE A 112 -32.25 37.80 16.57
N PHE A 113 -33.15 36.83 16.42
CA PHE A 113 -33.25 35.69 17.33
C PHE A 113 -32.04 34.77 17.25
N ALA A 114 -31.51 34.50 16.04
CA ALA A 114 -30.31 33.68 15.83
C ALA A 114 -29.02 34.27 16.42
N ARG A 115 -29.02 35.58 16.72
CA ARG A 115 -27.93 36.29 17.41
C ARG A 115 -27.96 36.07 18.92
N GLY A 116 -29.11 35.70 19.50
CA GLY A 116 -29.23 35.38 20.93
C GLY A 116 -29.03 33.88 21.19
N ASN A 117 -28.46 33.51 22.33
CA ASN A 117 -28.27 32.10 22.72
C ASN A 117 -29.57 31.46 23.26
N TYR A 118 -30.70 31.69 22.58
CA TYR A 118 -32.01 31.19 23.00
C TYR A 118 -32.26 29.79 22.43
N LYS A 119 -31.79 28.75 23.13
CA LYS A 119 -32.19 27.35 22.84
C LYS A 119 -33.60 27.08 23.36
N THR A 120 -34.66 27.51 22.67
CA THR A 120 -36.01 27.06 23.07
C THR A 120 -37.11 27.27 22.02
N ARG A 121 -38.10 26.37 22.07
CA ARG A 121 -39.40 26.25 21.36
C ARG A 121 -40.11 27.53 20.85
N LEU A 122 -39.76 28.71 21.35
CA LEU A 122 -40.30 30.01 20.94
C LEU A 122 -40.02 30.33 19.46
N VAL A 123 -38.84 29.98 18.94
CA VAL A 123 -38.48 30.20 17.52
C VAL A 123 -39.36 29.35 16.61
N THR A 124 -39.66 28.11 17.00
CA THR A 124 -40.52 27.18 16.25
C THR A 124 -41.99 27.64 16.26
N VAL A 125 -42.47 28.15 17.39
CA VAL A 125 -43.84 28.68 17.53
C VAL A 125 -44.01 29.99 16.75
N PHE A 126 -43.00 30.86 16.74
CA PHE A 126 -43.05 32.10 15.97
C PHE A 126 -42.98 31.87 14.46
N PHE A 127 -42.14 30.91 14.00
CA PHE A 127 -42.14 30.47 12.61
C PHE A 127 -43.49 29.85 12.20
N ALA A 128 -44.09 29.02 13.07
CA ALA A 128 -45.41 28.45 12.83
C ALA A 128 -46.49 29.55 12.70
N PHE A 129 -46.43 30.59 13.53
CA PHE A 129 -47.33 31.74 13.46
C PHE A 129 -47.15 32.56 12.17
N LEU A 130 -45.91 32.85 11.76
CA LEU A 130 -45.60 33.52 10.50
C LEU A 130 -46.08 32.71 9.28
N THR A 131 -45.87 31.39 9.28
CA THR A 131 -46.40 30.52 8.22
C THR A 131 -47.92 30.47 8.21
N SER A 132 -48.57 30.46 9.38
CA SER A 132 -50.03 30.52 9.52
C SER A 132 -50.61 31.84 9.00
N SER A 133 -50.00 32.97 9.32
CA SER A 133 -50.41 34.28 8.82
C SER A 133 -50.18 34.41 7.31
N PHE A 134 -49.09 33.85 6.77
CA PHE A 134 -48.83 33.79 5.33
C PHE A 134 -49.88 32.94 4.60
N LEU A 135 -50.23 31.77 5.15
CA LEU A 135 -51.32 30.93 4.62
C LEU A 135 -52.68 31.63 4.65
N SER A 136 -52.98 32.43 5.69
CA SER A 136 -54.23 33.20 5.76
C SER A 136 -54.29 34.36 4.76
N GLY A 137 -53.15 34.96 4.42
CA GLY A 137 -53.06 36.01 3.39
C GLY A 137 -53.23 35.47 1.96
N VAL A 138 -52.76 34.26 1.70
CA VAL A 138 -52.89 33.59 0.39
C VAL A 138 -54.32 33.07 0.15
N ALA A 139 -55.07 32.74 1.21
CA ALA A 139 -56.45 32.26 1.11
C ALA A 139 -57.46 33.34 0.65
N ALA A 140 -57.12 34.63 0.74
CA ALA A 140 -58.00 35.73 0.35
C ALA A 140 -57.80 36.24 -1.09
N SER A 141 -56.80 35.76 -1.82
CA SER A 141 -56.46 36.23 -3.18
C SER A 141 -56.09 35.08 -4.14
N SER A 142 -56.71 33.91 -3.95
CA SER A 142 -56.36 32.67 -4.66
C SER A 142 -57.08 32.48 -6.01
N MET A 143 -56.96 33.42 -6.93
CA MET A 143 -57.23 33.19 -8.37
C MET A 143 -56.31 34.06 -9.24
N ALA A 144 -54.99 33.99 -9.01
CA ALA A 144 -53.93 34.38 -9.97
C ALA A 144 -52.51 34.25 -9.37
N TYR A 145 -52.37 34.15 -8.04
CA TYR A 145 -51.10 34.27 -7.33
C TYR A 145 -50.33 32.96 -7.11
N GLY A 146 -50.37 32.05 -8.09
CA GLY A 146 -49.71 30.74 -8.01
C GLY A 146 -48.33 30.66 -8.67
N MET A 147 -47.75 31.78 -9.12
CA MET A 147 -46.50 31.77 -9.91
C MET A 147 -45.28 32.44 -9.24
N ALA A 148 -45.39 33.06 -8.06
CA ALA A 148 -44.30 33.90 -7.53
C ALA A 148 -43.71 33.55 -6.15
N CYS A 149 -44.26 32.59 -5.39
CA CYS A 149 -43.72 32.27 -4.05
C CYS A 149 -43.70 30.77 -3.76
N GLY A 150 -42.56 30.15 -4.03
CA GLY A 150 -42.32 28.73 -3.78
C GLY A 150 -40.84 28.45 -3.52
N VAL A 151 -40.17 29.28 -2.74
CA VAL A 151 -38.85 28.95 -2.19
C VAL A 151 -39.03 28.76 -0.69
N VAL A 152 -38.52 27.63 -0.20
CA VAL A 152 -38.48 27.15 1.19
C VAL A 152 -39.59 26.15 1.55
N SER A 153 -39.17 24.89 1.53
CA SER A 153 -39.83 23.70 2.09
C SER A 153 -40.96 23.09 1.27
N SER A 154 -40.68 21.95 0.62
CA SER A 154 -41.38 20.67 0.85
C SER A 154 -41.40 19.78 -0.40
N VAL A 155 -40.72 18.63 -0.31
CA VAL A 155 -41.09 17.46 -1.13
C VAL A 155 -41.39 16.29 -0.20
N ALA A 156 -40.65 16.12 0.90
CA ALA A 156 -41.01 15.14 1.93
C ALA A 156 -42.26 15.56 2.74
N PHE A 157 -42.46 16.86 3.00
CA PHE A 157 -43.61 17.34 3.79
C PHE A 157 -44.90 17.46 2.97
N ALA A 158 -44.81 17.82 1.69
CA ALA A 158 -45.98 17.99 0.80
C ALA A 158 -46.62 16.64 0.46
N VAL A 159 -45.81 15.62 0.17
CA VAL A 159 -46.31 14.28 -0.16
C VAL A 159 -46.93 13.60 1.08
N ALA A 160 -46.33 13.77 2.26
CA ALA A 160 -46.89 13.21 3.50
C ALA A 160 -48.16 13.95 3.98
N PHE A 161 -48.23 15.28 3.83
CA PHE A 161 -49.38 16.08 4.27
C PHE A 161 -50.58 15.98 3.30
N ALA A 162 -50.33 15.91 1.98
CA ALA A 162 -51.39 15.74 0.98
C ALA A 162 -52.08 14.37 1.06
N VAL A 163 -51.32 13.31 1.38
CA VAL A 163 -51.89 11.97 1.57
C VAL A 163 -52.66 11.86 2.89
N ALA A 164 -52.20 12.52 3.96
CA ALA A 164 -52.87 12.47 5.27
C ALA A 164 -54.19 13.25 5.32
N LEU A 165 -54.26 14.45 4.73
CA LEU A 165 -55.48 15.28 4.77
C LEU A 165 -56.41 15.06 3.58
N GLY A 166 -55.90 14.66 2.41
CA GLY A 166 -56.72 14.40 1.22
C GLY A 166 -57.65 13.19 1.39
N VAL A 167 -57.24 12.19 2.18
CA VAL A 167 -58.07 11.01 2.49
C VAL A 167 -59.04 11.29 3.64
N ALA A 168 -58.66 12.11 4.62
CA ALA A 168 -59.51 12.42 5.77
C ALA A 168 -60.64 13.43 5.44
N SER A 169 -60.39 14.40 4.56
CA SER A 169 -61.38 15.44 4.21
C SER A 169 -62.37 15.01 3.11
N SER A 170 -61.99 14.10 2.21
CA SER A 170 -62.87 13.58 1.15
C SER A 170 -63.92 12.58 1.64
N VAL A 171 -63.61 11.81 2.69
CA VAL A 171 -64.57 10.91 3.34
C VAL A 171 -65.59 11.70 4.19
N ALA A 172 -65.15 12.77 4.86
CA ALA A 172 -66.02 13.59 5.70
C ALA A 172 -67.05 14.41 4.90
N VAL A 173 -66.66 14.97 3.74
CA VAL A 173 -67.55 15.76 2.88
C VAL A 173 -68.48 14.87 2.03
N GLY A 174 -68.00 13.70 1.58
CA GLY A 174 -68.81 12.74 0.82
C GLY A 174 -69.94 12.11 1.64
N VAL A 175 -69.71 11.82 2.92
CA VAL A 175 -70.76 11.30 3.83
C VAL A 175 -71.75 12.39 4.23
N ALA A 176 -71.28 13.63 4.46
CA ALA A 176 -72.16 14.76 4.81
C ALA A 176 -73.09 15.17 3.64
N PHE A 177 -72.61 15.13 2.40
CA PHE A 177 -73.41 15.49 1.22
C PHE A 177 -74.38 14.38 0.78
N GLY A 178 -74.00 13.09 0.96
CA GLY A 178 -74.88 11.94 0.68
C GLY A 178 -76.06 11.81 1.67
N VAL A 179 -75.85 12.19 2.94
CA VAL A 179 -76.91 12.19 3.96
C VAL A 179 -77.80 13.44 3.87
N ALA A 180 -77.28 14.60 3.45
CA ALA A 180 -78.09 15.80 3.27
C ALA A 180 -79.05 15.73 2.06
N LEU A 181 -78.67 15.03 0.99
CA LEU A 181 -79.47 14.94 -0.23
C LEU A 181 -80.55 13.83 -0.18
N SER A 182 -80.42 12.86 0.74
CA SER A 182 -81.43 11.81 0.99
C SER A 182 -82.53 12.24 1.96
N VAL A 183 -82.34 13.33 2.73
CA VAL A 183 -83.33 13.86 3.68
C VAL A 183 -84.11 15.08 3.11
N GLY A 184 -83.62 15.72 2.04
CA GLY A 184 -84.25 16.92 1.45
C GLY A 184 -85.30 16.67 0.34
N LEU A 185 -85.38 15.46 -0.23
CA LEU A 185 -86.33 15.11 -1.29
C LEU A 185 -86.94 13.74 -1.02
N GLY A 186 -88.00 13.70 -0.22
CA GLY A 186 -88.73 12.46 0.03
C GLY A 186 -89.57 12.06 -1.20
N VAL A 187 -89.05 11.17 -2.05
CA VAL A 187 -89.80 10.24 -2.93
C VAL A 187 -88.89 9.05 -3.29
N GLU A 188 -89.42 7.84 -3.17
CA GLU A 188 -88.73 6.57 -3.42
C GLU A 188 -88.36 6.37 -4.90
N SER A 189 -87.08 6.48 -5.27
CA SER A 189 -86.53 5.81 -6.46
C SER A 189 -85.00 5.72 -6.41
N SER A 190 -84.48 4.50 -6.54
CA SER A 190 -83.08 4.10 -6.38
C SER A 190 -82.10 4.58 -7.47
N VAL A 191 -82.49 5.52 -8.33
CA VAL A 191 -81.69 5.96 -9.49
C VAL A 191 -80.94 7.29 -9.24
N VAL A 192 -81.38 8.14 -8.31
CA VAL A 192 -80.76 9.46 -8.06
C VAL A 192 -79.43 9.35 -7.29
N ILE A 193 -79.26 8.31 -6.47
CA ILE A 193 -78.03 8.06 -5.69
C ILE A 193 -76.87 7.64 -6.62
N ALA A 194 -77.16 6.91 -7.70
CA ALA A 194 -76.14 6.44 -8.64
C ALA A 194 -75.57 7.56 -9.54
N LEU A 195 -76.42 8.49 -9.99
CA LEU A 195 -76.00 9.60 -10.86
C LEU A 195 -75.23 10.70 -10.09
N GLY A 196 -75.59 10.99 -8.84
CA GLY A 196 -74.85 11.95 -8.01
C GLY A 196 -73.44 11.50 -7.63
N MET A 197 -73.24 10.19 -7.38
CA MET A 197 -71.91 9.63 -7.09
C MET A 197 -71.02 9.53 -8.34
N ALA A 198 -71.60 9.24 -9.52
CA ALA A 198 -70.82 9.13 -10.76
C ALA A 198 -70.28 10.49 -11.24
N PHE A 199 -71.07 11.57 -11.15
CA PHE A 199 -70.66 12.88 -11.65
C PHE A 199 -69.67 13.61 -10.73
N GLY A 200 -69.79 13.41 -9.41
CA GLY A 200 -68.86 13.94 -8.42
C GLY A 200 -67.47 13.30 -8.50
N VAL A 201 -67.40 11.98 -8.65
CA VAL A 201 -66.11 11.25 -8.74
C VAL A 201 -65.41 11.51 -10.08
N ALA A 202 -66.15 11.56 -11.20
CA ALA A 202 -65.54 11.80 -12.52
C ALA A 202 -64.95 13.22 -12.65
N SER A 203 -65.63 14.23 -12.12
CA SER A 203 -65.17 15.64 -12.20
C SER A 203 -63.96 15.91 -11.29
N ILE A 204 -63.92 15.28 -10.11
CA ILE A 204 -62.80 15.38 -9.15
C ILE A 204 -61.55 14.67 -9.68
N VAL A 205 -61.70 13.50 -10.29
CA VAL A 205 -60.57 12.73 -10.82
C VAL A 205 -60.04 13.34 -12.12
N ALA A 206 -60.90 13.78 -13.04
CA ALA A 206 -60.42 14.34 -14.31
C ALA A 206 -59.73 15.72 -14.15
N PHE A 207 -60.32 16.63 -13.38
CA PHE A 207 -59.75 17.99 -13.20
C PHE A 207 -58.63 18.03 -12.16
N GLY A 208 -58.76 17.24 -11.09
CA GLY A 208 -57.74 17.12 -10.04
C GLY A 208 -56.48 16.43 -10.53
N VAL A 209 -56.59 15.29 -11.22
CA VAL A 209 -55.40 14.54 -11.68
C VAL A 209 -54.72 15.23 -12.85
N ALA A 210 -55.46 15.83 -13.80
CA ALA A 210 -54.85 16.55 -14.92
C ALA A 210 -54.12 17.82 -14.47
N SER A 211 -54.69 18.59 -13.53
CA SER A 211 -54.05 19.81 -13.02
C SER A 211 -52.85 19.49 -12.12
N ILE A 212 -52.92 18.45 -11.29
CA ILE A 212 -51.81 18.02 -10.42
C ILE A 212 -50.68 17.36 -11.24
N ALA A 213 -51.00 16.58 -12.27
CA ALA A 213 -50.00 15.94 -13.12
C ALA A 213 -49.30 16.95 -14.05
N ALA A 214 -50.05 17.84 -14.71
CA ALA A 214 -49.45 18.81 -15.63
C ALA A 214 -48.60 19.87 -14.90
N LEU A 215 -49.11 20.43 -13.79
CA LEU A 215 -48.35 21.39 -12.99
C LEU A 215 -47.24 20.70 -12.20
N GLY A 216 -47.46 19.50 -11.66
CA GLY A 216 -46.46 18.75 -10.91
C GLY A 216 -45.26 18.31 -11.76
N VAL A 217 -45.49 17.90 -13.00
CA VAL A 217 -44.42 17.49 -13.93
C VAL A 217 -43.68 18.71 -14.49
N ALA A 218 -44.38 19.76 -14.91
CA ALA A 218 -43.74 20.98 -15.41
C ALA A 218 -42.92 21.69 -14.31
N PHE A 219 -43.50 21.80 -13.10
CA PHE A 219 -42.81 22.38 -11.95
C PHE A 219 -41.67 21.48 -11.47
N GLY A 220 -41.86 20.16 -11.43
CA GLY A 220 -40.82 19.20 -11.08
C GLY A 220 -39.63 19.18 -12.04
N MET A 221 -39.87 19.32 -13.36
CA MET A 221 -38.81 19.39 -14.37
C MET A 221 -38.09 20.74 -14.35
N ALA A 222 -38.82 21.85 -14.30
CA ALA A 222 -38.21 23.19 -14.24
C ALA A 222 -37.41 23.38 -12.93
N PHE A 223 -37.94 22.90 -11.81
CA PHE A 223 -37.27 22.94 -10.52
C PHE A 223 -36.08 21.97 -10.47
N GLY A 224 -36.23 20.75 -11.00
CA GLY A 224 -35.14 19.80 -11.12
C GLY A 224 -33.98 20.33 -11.96
N MET A 225 -34.29 20.95 -13.11
CA MET A 225 -33.28 21.53 -13.99
C MET A 225 -32.58 22.75 -13.36
N THR A 226 -33.33 23.66 -12.75
CA THR A 226 -32.73 24.83 -12.07
C THR A 226 -31.91 24.43 -10.84
N PHE A 227 -32.35 23.41 -10.10
CA PHE A 227 -31.58 22.84 -8.99
C PHE A 227 -30.28 22.18 -9.46
N ILE A 228 -30.33 21.37 -10.53
CA ILE A 228 -29.14 20.74 -11.11
C ILE A 228 -28.17 21.79 -11.67
N LEU A 229 -28.67 22.77 -12.43
CA LEU A 229 -27.85 23.86 -12.98
C LEU A 229 -27.22 24.72 -11.86
N GLY A 230 -27.94 24.93 -10.76
CA GLY A 230 -27.45 25.64 -9.57
C GLY A 230 -26.39 24.86 -8.80
N VAL A 231 -26.62 23.57 -8.54
CA VAL A 231 -25.66 22.68 -7.86
C VAL A 231 -24.39 22.52 -8.69
N LEU A 232 -24.52 22.37 -10.01
CA LEU A 232 -23.38 22.26 -10.94
C LEU A 232 -22.75 23.62 -11.28
N ARG A 233 -23.32 24.74 -10.80
CA ARG A 233 -22.85 26.11 -11.05
C ARG A 233 -22.63 26.44 -12.53
N VAL A 234 -23.51 25.93 -13.41
CA VAL A 234 -23.35 26.04 -14.87
C VAL A 234 -23.25 27.50 -15.33
N TYR A 235 -23.97 28.41 -14.66
CA TYR A 235 -23.93 29.84 -14.94
C TYR A 235 -22.54 30.48 -14.75
N PHE A 236 -21.74 29.99 -13.81
CA PHE A 236 -20.36 30.45 -13.60
C PHE A 236 -19.38 29.69 -14.50
N TRP A 237 -19.65 28.40 -14.74
CA TRP A 237 -18.80 27.56 -15.56
C TRP A 237 -18.74 28.02 -17.04
N LEU A 238 -19.82 28.53 -17.62
CA LEU A 238 -19.83 28.97 -19.03
C LEU A 238 -18.83 30.12 -19.31
N PRO A 239 -18.83 31.24 -18.55
CA PRO A 239 -17.78 32.26 -18.65
C PRO A 239 -16.37 31.71 -18.38
N GLU A 240 -16.21 30.83 -17.39
CA GLU A 240 -14.91 30.22 -17.06
C GLU A 240 -14.38 29.30 -18.16
N LEU A 241 -15.28 28.58 -18.85
CA LEU A 241 -14.97 27.77 -20.02
C LEU A 241 -14.47 28.66 -21.17
N LEU A 242 -15.17 29.75 -21.45
CA LEU A 242 -14.74 30.69 -22.48
C LEU A 242 -13.38 31.31 -22.11
N TRP A 243 -13.16 31.61 -20.83
CA TRP A 243 -11.88 32.13 -20.35
C TRP A 243 -10.72 31.13 -20.48
N ILE A 244 -10.92 29.84 -20.15
CA ILE A 244 -9.84 28.85 -20.32
C ILE A 244 -9.55 28.60 -21.80
N LEU A 245 -10.56 28.65 -22.68
CA LEU A 245 -10.38 28.53 -24.12
C LEU A 245 -9.60 29.70 -24.72
N THR A 246 -9.87 30.93 -24.28
CA THR A 246 -9.09 32.10 -24.72
C THR A 246 -7.66 32.02 -24.21
N LEU A 247 -7.44 31.69 -22.93
CA LEU A 247 -6.11 31.47 -22.38
C LEU A 247 -5.32 30.40 -23.14
N PHE A 248 -5.96 29.27 -23.45
CA PHE A 248 -5.34 28.20 -24.23
C PHE A 248 -4.95 28.67 -25.63
N PHE A 249 -5.84 29.39 -26.33
CA PHE A 249 -5.54 29.92 -27.66
C PHE A 249 -4.38 30.92 -27.63
N PHE A 250 -4.36 31.85 -26.67
CA PHE A 250 -3.28 32.82 -26.51
C PHE A 250 -1.96 32.16 -26.10
N SER A 251 -1.99 31.10 -25.30
CA SER A 251 -0.79 30.36 -24.88
C SER A 251 -0.05 29.72 -26.06
N ARG A 252 -0.77 29.38 -27.16
CA ARG A 252 -0.13 28.85 -28.38
C ARG A 252 0.49 29.92 -29.28
N ILE A 253 0.09 31.19 -29.12
CA ILE A 253 0.50 32.29 -30.00
C ILE A 253 1.63 33.12 -29.38
N GLY A 254 1.69 33.26 -28.05
CA GLY A 254 2.66 34.09 -27.34
C GLY A 254 3.60 33.29 -26.45
N LYS A 255 4.91 33.60 -26.50
CA LYS A 255 5.96 32.78 -25.85
C LYS A 255 6.41 33.17 -24.43
N GLN A 256 5.75 34.09 -23.71
CA GLN A 256 6.37 34.64 -22.47
C GLN A 256 5.45 35.05 -21.30
N LEU A 257 4.12 34.87 -21.35
CA LEU A 257 3.26 35.24 -20.23
C LEU A 257 2.99 34.05 -19.30
N ASN A 258 3.10 34.25 -17.99
CA ASN A 258 2.82 33.22 -16.98
C ASN A 258 1.30 33.00 -16.84
N TYR A 259 0.70 32.31 -17.82
CA TYR A 259 -0.74 32.07 -17.93
C TYR A 259 -1.32 31.29 -16.74
N LEU A 260 -0.48 30.55 -16.00
CA LEU A 260 -0.88 29.81 -14.79
C LEU A 260 -1.46 30.71 -13.69
N ARG A 261 -1.12 32.00 -13.68
CA ARG A 261 -1.65 32.97 -12.71
C ARG A 261 -3.12 33.33 -12.95
N TYR A 262 -3.61 33.12 -14.18
CA TYR A 262 -4.96 33.51 -14.61
C TYR A 262 -5.91 32.32 -14.75
N LEU A 263 -5.51 31.14 -14.27
CA LEU A 263 -6.33 29.93 -14.31
C LEU A 263 -7.64 30.13 -13.52
N PRO A 264 -8.81 29.67 -14.05
CA PRO A 264 -10.09 29.80 -13.37
C PRO A 264 -10.10 29.29 -11.92
N PRO A 265 -9.44 28.16 -11.56
CA PRO A 265 -9.33 27.71 -10.18
C PRO A 265 -8.73 28.71 -9.18
N ARG A 266 -7.96 29.70 -9.65
CA ARG A 266 -7.44 30.77 -8.77
C ARG A 266 -8.48 31.81 -8.41
N PHE A 267 -9.61 31.86 -9.12
CA PHE A 267 -10.72 32.79 -8.89
C PHE A 267 -11.96 32.06 -8.34
N ASP A 268 -12.18 30.80 -8.70
CA ASP A 268 -13.20 29.93 -8.12
C ASP A 268 -12.58 28.57 -7.72
N GLU A 269 -12.56 28.25 -6.43
CA GLU A 269 -12.07 26.97 -5.90
C GLU A 269 -13.09 25.83 -6.07
N ILE A 270 -14.36 26.15 -6.34
CA ILE A 270 -15.50 25.22 -6.46
C ILE A 270 -15.93 25.05 -7.91
N ILE A 271 -15.01 24.62 -8.77
CA ILE A 271 -15.32 24.23 -10.14
C ILE A 271 -15.59 22.73 -10.14
N ILE A 272 -16.83 22.34 -10.44
CA ILE A 272 -17.26 20.92 -10.44
C ILE A 272 -17.11 20.30 -11.83
N LEU A 273 -17.50 21.04 -12.87
CA LEU A 273 -17.43 20.59 -14.24
C LEU A 273 -15.98 20.65 -14.76
N PRO A 274 -15.56 19.66 -15.58
CA PRO A 274 -14.19 19.62 -16.08
C PRO A 274 -13.92 20.82 -16.99
N LEU A 275 -12.79 21.47 -16.77
CA LEU A 275 -12.29 22.51 -17.67
C LEU A 275 -11.30 21.87 -18.65
N PRO A 276 -11.57 21.91 -19.97
CA PRO A 276 -10.70 21.30 -20.96
C PRO A 276 -9.34 22.03 -21.02
N PHE A 277 -8.31 21.32 -21.47
CA PHE A 277 -6.95 21.84 -21.75
C PHE A 277 -6.12 22.33 -20.57
N MET A 278 -6.69 22.47 -19.37
CA MET A 278 -5.96 22.91 -18.18
C MET A 278 -4.75 22.02 -17.86
N GLY A 279 -4.91 20.69 -17.95
CA GLY A 279 -3.81 19.74 -17.75
C GLY A 279 -2.67 19.96 -18.74
N GLN A 280 -3.00 20.10 -20.04
CA GLN A 280 -2.02 20.34 -21.11
C GLN A 280 -1.25 21.65 -20.89
N MET A 281 -1.93 22.73 -20.50
CA MET A 281 -1.27 24.01 -20.22
C MET A 281 -0.28 23.92 -19.06
N ILE A 282 -0.59 23.14 -18.01
CA ILE A 282 0.32 22.92 -16.88
C ILE A 282 1.55 22.14 -17.34
N VAL A 283 1.36 21.11 -18.17
CA VAL A 283 2.44 20.27 -18.72
C VAL A 283 3.35 21.07 -19.66
N GLU A 284 2.78 21.89 -20.54
CA GLU A 284 3.54 22.79 -21.41
C GLU A 284 4.32 23.82 -20.60
N SER A 285 3.67 24.45 -19.61
CA SER A 285 4.31 25.45 -18.73
C SER A 285 5.43 24.86 -17.87
N TYR A 286 5.37 23.56 -17.53
CA TYR A 286 6.46 22.90 -16.79
C TYR A 286 7.79 22.92 -17.56
N ARG A 287 7.74 22.91 -18.90
CA ARG A 287 8.94 22.93 -19.75
C ARG A 287 9.66 24.28 -19.70
N ASP A 288 8.90 25.36 -19.57
CA ASP A 288 9.44 26.73 -19.57
C ASP A 288 9.69 27.24 -18.14
N ASN A 289 8.83 26.89 -17.17
CA ASN A 289 8.92 27.32 -15.78
C ASN A 289 8.43 26.21 -14.81
N PRO A 290 9.32 25.31 -14.36
CA PRO A 290 8.94 24.16 -13.55
C PRO A 290 8.46 24.55 -12.15
N THR A 291 8.94 25.66 -11.56
CA THR A 291 8.53 26.09 -10.21
C THR A 291 7.10 26.57 -10.20
N ALA A 292 6.71 27.40 -11.17
CA ALA A 292 5.34 27.91 -11.28
C ALA A 292 4.31 26.78 -11.55
N ALA A 293 4.70 25.78 -12.35
CA ALA A 293 3.86 24.61 -12.61
C ALA A 293 3.66 23.76 -11.34
N ARG A 294 4.73 23.51 -10.56
CA ARG A 294 4.66 22.77 -9.28
C ARG A 294 3.77 23.48 -8.26
N GLU A 295 3.96 24.78 -8.06
CA GLU A 295 3.11 25.58 -7.16
C GLU A 295 1.62 25.51 -7.55
N THR A 296 1.35 25.46 -8.86
CA THR A 296 -0.02 25.38 -9.39
C THR A 296 -0.62 23.99 -9.15
N ILE A 297 0.15 22.92 -9.35
CA ILE A 297 -0.27 21.54 -9.03
C ILE A 297 -0.56 21.41 -7.53
N ASP A 298 0.33 21.91 -6.67
CA ASP A 298 0.14 21.87 -5.21
C ASP A 298 -1.11 22.64 -4.78
N TYR A 299 -1.36 23.79 -5.41
CA TYR A 299 -2.58 24.55 -5.19
C TYR A 299 -3.83 23.77 -5.61
N LEU A 300 -3.82 23.12 -6.78
CA LEU A 300 -4.96 22.33 -7.25
C LEU A 300 -5.25 21.14 -6.32
N ILE A 301 -4.22 20.49 -5.79
CA ILE A 301 -4.36 19.36 -4.86
C ILE A 301 -4.92 19.79 -3.50
N SER A 302 -4.36 20.87 -2.94
CA SER A 302 -4.63 21.30 -1.56
C SER A 302 -5.85 22.22 -1.39
N SER A 303 -6.22 22.95 -2.45
CA SER A 303 -7.07 24.15 -2.33
C SER A 303 -8.27 24.14 -3.27
N THR A 304 -8.49 23.09 -4.06
CA THR A 304 -9.56 23.03 -5.06
C THR A 304 -10.15 21.62 -5.20
N ASN A 305 -11.28 21.48 -5.91
CA ASN A 305 -11.86 20.18 -6.28
C ASN A 305 -11.25 19.56 -7.55
N GLN A 306 -10.18 20.14 -8.10
CA GLN A 306 -9.58 19.76 -9.39
C GLN A 306 -8.39 18.79 -9.25
N GLN A 307 -8.42 17.93 -8.23
CA GLN A 307 -7.37 16.93 -7.95
C GLN A 307 -7.13 15.98 -9.14
N LYS A 308 -8.18 15.66 -9.92
CA LYS A 308 -8.06 14.83 -11.13
C LYS A 308 -7.21 15.50 -12.21
N VAL A 309 -7.36 16.81 -12.41
CA VAL A 309 -6.57 17.55 -13.41
C VAL A 309 -5.10 17.65 -12.97
N ALA A 310 -4.87 17.87 -11.67
CA ALA A 310 -3.52 17.85 -11.10
C ALA A 310 -2.86 16.47 -11.27
N ALA A 311 -3.61 15.38 -11.00
CA ALA A 311 -3.13 14.01 -11.20
C ALA A 311 -2.76 13.71 -12.65
N GLN A 312 -3.59 14.13 -13.61
CA GLN A 312 -3.28 14.01 -15.05
C GLN A 312 -2.02 14.79 -15.44
N ALA A 313 -1.89 16.04 -14.99
CA ALA A 313 -0.73 16.87 -15.29
C ALA A 313 0.57 16.28 -14.69
N ILE A 314 0.54 15.85 -13.43
CA ILE A 314 1.68 15.14 -12.79
C ILE A 314 2.09 13.92 -13.63
N SER A 315 1.11 13.16 -14.09
CA SER A 315 1.35 11.94 -14.85
C SER A 315 1.98 12.22 -16.21
N GLU A 316 1.49 13.23 -16.92
CA GLU A 316 2.05 13.66 -18.20
C GLU A 316 3.47 14.25 -18.05
N ILE A 317 3.73 15.00 -16.99
CA ILE A 317 5.08 15.50 -16.68
C ILE A 317 6.02 14.35 -16.33
N GLY A 318 5.59 13.42 -15.47
CA GLY A 318 6.36 12.23 -15.11
C GLY A 318 6.72 11.40 -16.35
N ARG A 319 5.76 11.19 -17.25
CA ARG A 319 5.98 10.55 -18.55
C ARG A 319 7.02 11.29 -19.40
N ASP A 320 6.89 12.61 -19.53
CA ASP A 320 7.83 13.43 -20.31
C ASP A 320 9.27 13.31 -19.76
N ILE A 321 9.44 13.37 -18.44
CA ILE A 321 10.74 13.18 -17.76
C ILE A 321 11.33 11.79 -18.05
N LEU A 322 10.57 10.71 -17.81
CA LEU A 322 11.06 9.34 -17.99
C LEU A 322 11.42 9.03 -19.45
N SER A 323 10.67 9.58 -20.42
CA SER A 323 10.87 9.34 -21.85
C SER A 323 12.11 10.04 -22.44
N ARG A 324 12.63 11.07 -21.76
CA ARG A 324 13.77 11.90 -22.21
C ARG A 324 15.13 11.35 -21.81
N CYS A 325 15.20 10.31 -20.98
CA CYS A 325 16.46 9.71 -20.57
C CYS A 325 17.17 9.08 -21.76
N GLN A 326 18.41 9.53 -22.04
CA GLN A 326 19.26 9.01 -23.13
C GLN A 326 20.52 8.33 -22.59
N HIS A 327 20.98 8.73 -21.41
CA HIS A 327 22.20 8.23 -20.78
C HIS A 327 21.92 7.61 -19.41
N LEU A 328 22.91 6.85 -18.91
CA LEU A 328 22.88 6.25 -17.58
C LEU A 328 22.77 7.33 -16.48
N SER A 329 23.45 8.46 -16.65
CA SER A 329 23.39 9.61 -15.74
C SER A 329 21.97 10.16 -15.58
N ASP A 330 21.23 10.22 -16.68
CA ASP A 330 19.86 10.73 -16.67
C ASP A 330 19.00 9.85 -15.79
N ILE A 331 19.12 8.52 -15.92
CA ILE A 331 18.39 7.53 -15.10
C ILE A 331 18.72 7.70 -13.61
N VAL A 332 19.98 7.95 -13.26
CA VAL A 332 20.41 8.18 -11.87
C VAL A 332 19.80 9.47 -11.30
N GLU A 333 19.64 10.51 -12.11
CA GLU A 333 19.13 11.81 -11.69
C GLU A 333 17.61 11.89 -11.56
N ILE A 334 16.87 10.92 -12.12
CA ILE A 334 15.39 10.90 -12.07
C ILE A 334 14.86 11.03 -10.66
N THR A 335 15.45 10.32 -9.69
CA THR A 335 15.01 10.42 -8.29
C THR A 335 15.04 11.86 -7.80
N ASN A 336 16.06 12.65 -8.20
CA ASN A 336 16.18 14.05 -7.81
C ASN A 336 15.13 14.92 -8.54
N GLN A 337 14.86 14.63 -9.82
CA GLN A 337 13.91 15.39 -10.64
C GLN A 337 12.44 15.15 -10.28
N ILE A 338 12.13 14.01 -9.65
CA ILE A 338 10.78 13.55 -9.31
C ILE A 338 10.43 13.72 -7.82
N THR A 339 11.36 14.19 -6.99
CA THR A 339 11.16 14.41 -5.53
C THR A 339 9.92 15.22 -5.16
N TRP A 340 9.41 16.06 -6.05
CA TRP A 340 8.22 16.90 -5.83
C TRP A 340 6.89 16.16 -6.07
N ILE A 341 6.88 14.97 -6.67
CA ILE A 341 5.64 14.21 -6.89
C ILE A 341 5.15 13.66 -5.53
N PRO A 342 3.89 13.91 -5.15
CA PRO A 342 3.37 13.48 -3.85
C PRO A 342 3.33 11.94 -3.74
N SER A 343 3.64 11.44 -2.54
CA SER A 343 3.49 10.03 -2.16
C SER A 343 2.26 9.87 -1.26
N PRO A 344 1.26 9.04 -1.61
CA PRO A 344 1.23 8.10 -2.74
C PRO A 344 0.89 8.79 -4.08
N ALA A 345 1.45 8.25 -5.17
CA ALA A 345 1.15 8.69 -6.52
C ALA A 345 -0.35 8.54 -6.84
N PRO A 346 -0.91 9.38 -7.74
CA PRO A 346 -2.32 9.29 -8.12
C PRO A 346 -2.74 7.89 -8.57
N LYS A 347 -3.96 7.47 -8.21
CA LYS A 347 -4.49 6.10 -8.43
C LYS A 347 -4.45 5.65 -9.91
N GLU A 348 -4.43 6.59 -10.84
CA GLU A 348 -4.38 6.36 -12.29
C GLU A 348 -3.04 5.75 -12.77
N TYR A 349 -1.95 5.88 -11.98
CA TYR A 349 -0.60 5.35 -12.29
C TYR A 349 0.09 4.66 -11.11
N GLY A 350 -0.64 4.41 -10.02
CA GLY A 350 -0.10 4.11 -8.68
C GLY A 350 0.82 2.88 -8.54
N THR A 351 1.01 2.07 -9.57
CA THR A 351 1.89 0.89 -9.54
C THR A 351 3.17 1.02 -10.38
N VAL A 352 3.13 1.74 -11.52
CA VAL A 352 4.23 1.71 -12.49
C VAL A 352 5.31 2.76 -12.17
N LEU A 353 4.91 3.98 -11.82
CA LEU A 353 5.87 5.05 -11.52
C LEU A 353 6.81 4.72 -10.34
N PRO A 354 6.32 4.17 -9.20
CA PRO A 354 7.21 3.73 -8.13
C PRO A 354 8.25 2.70 -8.58
N GLN A 355 7.88 1.78 -9.46
CA GLN A 355 8.81 0.76 -9.97
C GLN A 355 9.95 1.36 -10.79
N PHE A 356 9.67 2.37 -11.63
CA PHE A 356 10.72 3.11 -12.34
C PHE A 356 11.63 3.89 -11.37
N LEU A 357 11.10 4.39 -10.25
CA LEU A 357 11.91 5.03 -9.21
C LEU A 357 12.81 4.02 -8.49
N ASP A 358 12.31 2.85 -8.13
CA ASP A 358 13.10 1.77 -7.52
C ASP A 358 14.22 1.29 -8.47
N ILE A 359 13.93 1.21 -9.77
CA ILE A 359 14.92 0.92 -10.82
C ILE A 359 15.97 2.02 -10.87
N SER A 360 15.57 3.30 -10.90
CA SER A 360 16.49 4.44 -10.89
C SER A 360 17.42 4.45 -9.67
N GLN A 361 16.88 4.14 -8.47
CA GLN A 361 17.69 4.00 -7.26
C GLN A 361 18.67 2.83 -7.34
N SER A 362 18.24 1.69 -7.88
CA SER A 362 19.11 0.53 -8.10
C SER A 362 20.24 0.84 -9.08
N VAL A 363 19.96 1.62 -10.13
CA VAL A 363 20.96 2.10 -11.09
C VAL A 363 21.93 3.08 -10.43
N ARG A 364 21.46 3.97 -9.53
CA ARG A 364 22.32 4.86 -8.72
C ARG A 364 23.28 4.05 -7.87
N ALA A 365 22.78 3.07 -7.12
CA ALA A 365 23.61 2.19 -6.28
C ALA A 365 24.65 1.43 -7.11
N ALA A 366 24.27 0.95 -8.30
CA ALA A 366 25.21 0.32 -9.23
C ALA A 366 26.28 1.30 -9.73
N ASN A 367 25.93 2.56 -10.00
CA ASN A 367 26.88 3.57 -10.48
C ASN A 367 27.88 4.03 -9.39
N GLU A 368 27.45 4.07 -8.13
CA GLU A 368 28.26 4.43 -6.96
C GLU A 368 29.22 3.32 -6.50
N ALA A 369 29.07 2.09 -7.01
CA ALA A 369 29.96 0.98 -6.64
C ALA A 369 31.42 1.24 -7.02
N THR A 370 32.35 0.73 -6.21
CA THR A 370 33.77 1.08 -6.31
C THR A 370 34.50 0.43 -7.49
N THR A 371 34.13 -0.78 -7.91
CA THR A 371 34.85 -1.54 -8.96
C THR A 371 34.02 -1.76 -10.23
N PRO A 372 34.62 -1.75 -11.43
CA PRO A 372 33.89 -2.01 -12.69
C PRO A 372 33.13 -3.34 -12.69
N TYR A 373 33.71 -4.38 -12.10
CA TYR A 373 33.03 -5.68 -11.96
C TYR A 373 31.77 -5.58 -11.07
N ARG A 374 31.86 -4.88 -9.93
CA ARG A 374 30.72 -4.69 -9.03
C ARG A 374 29.64 -3.79 -9.65
N LYS A 375 30.03 -2.78 -10.43
CA LYS A 375 29.09 -1.99 -11.23
C LYS A 375 28.35 -2.87 -12.24
N TYR A 376 29.08 -3.71 -12.98
CA TYR A 376 28.51 -4.67 -13.93
C TYR A 376 27.53 -5.64 -13.25
N GLU A 377 27.91 -6.21 -12.10
CA GLU A 377 27.09 -7.17 -11.36
C GLU A 377 25.80 -6.52 -10.83
N LEU A 378 25.90 -5.35 -10.20
CA LEU A 378 24.75 -4.65 -9.62
C LEU A 378 23.75 -4.16 -10.68
N LEU A 379 24.19 -3.91 -11.91
CA LEU A 379 23.28 -3.57 -13.02
C LEU A 379 22.35 -4.73 -13.43
N ASN A 380 22.64 -5.99 -13.06
CA ASN A 380 21.73 -7.10 -13.33
C ASN A 380 20.37 -6.93 -12.64
N ILE A 381 20.36 -6.31 -11.46
CA ILE A 381 19.14 -6.10 -10.66
C ILE A 381 18.15 -5.18 -11.40
N PRO A 382 18.50 -3.94 -11.78
CA PRO A 382 17.58 -3.06 -12.50
C PRO A 382 17.24 -3.59 -13.91
N ILE A 383 18.14 -4.32 -14.58
CA ILE A 383 17.85 -4.95 -15.88
C ILE A 383 16.76 -6.02 -15.73
N LYS A 384 16.88 -6.93 -14.76
CA LYS A 384 15.87 -7.96 -14.50
C LYS A 384 14.53 -7.34 -14.10
N ALA A 385 14.55 -6.31 -13.25
CA ALA A 385 13.35 -5.59 -12.85
C ALA A 385 12.64 -4.93 -14.06
N LEU A 386 13.39 -4.31 -14.98
CA LEU A 386 12.82 -3.75 -16.22
C LEU A 386 12.27 -4.84 -17.16
N GLN A 387 12.93 -6.00 -17.26
CA GLN A 387 12.43 -7.13 -18.04
C GLN A 387 11.11 -7.66 -17.47
N GLU A 388 11.05 -7.87 -16.16
CA GLU A 388 9.83 -8.28 -15.46
C GLU A 388 8.71 -7.24 -15.66
N LEU A 389 9.04 -5.95 -15.53
CA LEU A 389 8.09 -4.87 -15.77
C LEU A 389 7.53 -4.92 -17.20
N LYS A 390 8.40 -5.07 -18.21
CA LYS A 390 8.00 -5.22 -19.61
C LYS A 390 7.04 -6.39 -19.81
N THR A 391 7.28 -7.52 -19.15
CA THR A 391 6.38 -8.69 -19.24
C THR A 391 5.05 -8.49 -18.54
N ARG A 392 5.00 -7.68 -17.46
CA ARG A 392 3.77 -7.46 -16.68
C ARG A 392 2.88 -6.36 -17.27
N LEU A 393 3.46 -5.33 -17.91
CA LEU A 393 2.73 -4.18 -18.45
C LEU A 393 1.52 -4.56 -19.35
N PRO A 394 1.60 -5.53 -20.27
CA PRO A 394 0.47 -5.92 -21.13
C PRO A 394 -0.73 -6.50 -20.39
N PHE A 395 -0.51 -7.09 -19.20
CA PHE A 395 -1.56 -7.75 -18.42
C PHE A 395 -2.26 -6.80 -17.42
N GLY A 396 -1.74 -5.57 -17.28
CA GLY A 396 -2.21 -4.58 -16.33
C GLY A 396 -3.33 -3.70 -16.85
N GLY A 397 -4.43 -4.25 -17.39
CA GLY A 397 -5.73 -3.61 -17.61
C GLY A 397 -5.84 -2.30 -18.44
N TYR A 398 -4.73 -1.64 -18.78
CA TYR A 398 -4.68 -0.31 -19.40
C TYR A 398 -3.74 -0.36 -20.62
N ALA A 399 -4.30 -0.64 -21.81
CA ALA A 399 -3.54 -0.78 -23.04
C ALA A 399 -2.67 0.46 -23.37
N ASP A 400 -3.18 1.66 -23.10
CA ASP A 400 -2.46 2.92 -23.35
C ASP A 400 -1.23 3.07 -22.45
N VAL A 401 -1.33 2.62 -21.19
CA VAL A 401 -0.21 2.63 -20.23
C VAL A 401 0.86 1.63 -20.68
N ALA A 402 0.46 0.46 -21.17
CA ALA A 402 1.40 -0.56 -21.66
C ALA A 402 2.22 -0.08 -22.87
N ILE A 403 1.59 0.64 -23.82
CA ILE A 403 2.29 1.19 -24.99
C ILE A 403 3.29 2.28 -24.58
N ILE A 404 2.84 3.22 -23.75
CA ILE A 404 3.64 4.39 -23.35
C ILE A 404 4.81 3.99 -22.45
N PHE A 405 4.56 3.22 -21.40
CA PHE A 405 5.62 2.78 -20.47
C PHE A 405 6.44 1.63 -21.03
N GLY A 406 5.89 0.81 -21.92
CA GLY A 406 6.62 -0.25 -22.61
C GLY A 406 7.77 0.31 -23.46
N SER A 407 7.51 1.35 -24.26
CA SER A 407 8.56 2.01 -25.06
C SER A 407 9.63 2.67 -24.19
N THR A 408 9.24 3.24 -23.04
CA THR A 408 10.17 3.84 -22.08
C THR A 408 11.03 2.77 -21.39
N ALA A 409 10.42 1.67 -20.94
CA ALA A 409 11.12 0.54 -20.35
C ALA A 409 12.13 -0.09 -21.32
N GLU A 410 11.76 -0.22 -22.60
CA GLU A 410 12.64 -0.74 -23.65
C GLU A 410 13.85 0.16 -23.91
N ARG A 411 13.64 1.48 -23.93
CA ARG A 411 14.74 2.45 -24.05
C ARG A 411 15.70 2.35 -22.86
N TRP A 412 15.18 2.30 -21.63
CA TRP A 412 16.02 2.15 -20.43
C TRP A 412 16.78 0.84 -20.43
N LEU A 413 16.12 -0.26 -20.79
CA LEU A 413 16.75 -1.57 -20.90
C LEU A 413 17.91 -1.53 -21.91
N THR A 414 17.73 -0.86 -23.06
CA THR A 414 18.80 -0.67 -24.05
C THR A 414 19.97 0.14 -23.47
N ILE A 415 19.70 1.21 -22.71
CA ILE A 415 20.74 2.02 -22.05
C ILE A 415 21.51 1.18 -21.03
N LEU A 416 20.80 0.45 -20.17
CA LEU A 416 21.41 -0.36 -19.11
C LEU A 416 22.21 -1.55 -19.69
N GLU A 417 21.69 -2.24 -20.70
CA GLU A 417 22.42 -3.33 -21.36
C GLU A 417 23.67 -2.81 -22.08
N THR A 418 23.61 -1.63 -22.70
CA THR A 418 24.78 -1.00 -23.31
C THR A 418 25.82 -0.63 -22.26
N ALA A 419 25.41 0.00 -21.15
CA ALA A 419 26.29 0.31 -20.04
C ALA A 419 26.91 -0.96 -19.43
N GLN A 420 26.11 -2.02 -19.28
CA GLN A 420 26.55 -3.31 -18.79
C GLN A 420 27.62 -3.94 -19.70
N ARG A 421 27.43 -3.92 -21.03
CA ARG A 421 28.44 -4.42 -21.99
C ARG A 421 29.76 -3.64 -21.88
N THR A 422 29.70 -2.31 -21.76
CA THR A 422 30.90 -1.48 -21.58
C THR A 422 31.61 -1.78 -20.26
N LEU A 423 30.87 -1.93 -19.16
CA LEU A 423 31.43 -2.28 -17.85
C LEU A 423 32.00 -3.71 -17.83
N ALA A 424 31.38 -4.65 -18.55
CA ALA A 424 31.93 -5.99 -18.71
C ALA A 424 33.29 -5.96 -19.42
N GLN A 425 33.42 -5.17 -20.49
CA GLN A 425 34.70 -4.97 -21.18
C GLN A 425 35.75 -4.31 -20.28
N GLN A 426 35.36 -3.28 -19.51
CA GLN A 426 36.26 -2.63 -18.55
C GLN A 426 36.70 -3.58 -17.42
N ALA A 427 35.79 -4.43 -16.93
CA ALA A 427 36.09 -5.44 -15.92
C ALA A 427 37.04 -6.53 -16.46
N GLN A 428 36.88 -6.92 -17.73
CA GLN A 428 37.83 -7.82 -18.40
C GLN A 428 39.22 -7.18 -18.54
N GLN A 429 39.29 -5.86 -18.79
CA GLN A 429 40.54 -5.11 -18.87
C GLN A 429 41.21 -4.91 -17.51
N SER A 430 40.43 -4.73 -16.43
CA SER A 430 40.98 -4.55 -15.08
C SER A 430 41.58 -5.83 -14.50
N LYS A 431 41.30 -6.99 -15.10
CA LYS A 431 41.83 -8.32 -14.71
C LYS A 431 41.62 -8.63 -13.22
N GLU A 432 40.58 -8.04 -12.62
CA GLU A 432 40.20 -8.36 -11.24
C GLU A 432 39.64 -9.78 -11.19
N ILE A 433 39.91 -10.47 -10.08
CA ILE A 433 39.37 -11.80 -9.82
C ILE A 433 37.91 -11.62 -9.41
N PRO A 434 36.95 -12.26 -10.10
CA PRO A 434 35.54 -12.14 -9.76
C PRO A 434 35.28 -12.72 -8.36
N GLN A 435 34.54 -11.99 -7.53
CA GLN A 435 34.13 -12.47 -6.21
C GLN A 435 32.94 -13.43 -6.39
N VAL A 436 33.23 -14.73 -6.31
CA VAL A 436 32.24 -15.80 -6.57
C VAL A 436 31.84 -16.55 -5.32
N TYR A 437 32.53 -16.32 -4.20
CA TYR A 437 32.22 -16.96 -2.93
C TYR A 437 31.12 -16.19 -2.21
N ILE A 438 30.19 -16.92 -1.59
CA ILE A 438 29.04 -16.39 -0.87
C ILE A 438 29.10 -16.96 0.55
N ALA A 439 29.63 -16.18 1.47
CA ALA A 439 29.65 -16.51 2.88
C ALA A 439 28.40 -15.97 3.58
N GLY A 440 27.74 -16.81 4.38
CA GLY A 440 26.71 -16.41 5.34
C GLY A 440 25.28 -16.68 4.88
N ASN A 441 24.89 -16.15 3.72
CA ASN A 441 23.53 -16.29 3.20
C ASN A 441 23.26 -17.72 2.69
N SER A 442 22.02 -18.18 2.79
CA SER A 442 21.61 -19.43 2.14
C SER A 442 21.64 -19.28 0.63
N LEU A 443 22.20 -20.28 -0.05
CA LEU A 443 22.34 -20.26 -1.51
C LEU A 443 20.97 -20.42 -2.17
N ASP A 444 20.65 -19.50 -3.07
CA ASP A 444 19.44 -19.55 -3.87
C ASP A 444 19.75 -20.09 -5.28
N PRO A 445 19.03 -21.10 -5.79
CA PRO A 445 19.32 -21.73 -7.08
C PRO A 445 19.43 -20.76 -8.25
N ASP A 446 18.63 -19.69 -8.27
CA ASP A 446 18.60 -18.73 -9.38
C ASP A 446 19.86 -17.86 -9.43
N THR A 447 20.42 -17.54 -8.26
CA THR A 447 21.57 -16.63 -8.11
C THR A 447 22.89 -17.37 -7.94
N ALA A 448 22.89 -18.44 -7.14
CA ALA A 448 24.07 -19.20 -6.78
C ALA A 448 24.40 -20.29 -7.81
N LYS A 449 23.43 -20.73 -8.63
CA LYS A 449 23.61 -21.71 -9.73
C LYS A 449 24.51 -22.88 -9.32
N TYR A 450 25.73 -22.94 -9.84
CA TYR A 450 26.68 -24.04 -9.66
C TYR A 450 27.50 -24.01 -8.36
N ARG A 451 27.34 -22.98 -7.53
CA ARG A 451 28.08 -22.82 -6.26
C ARG A 451 27.66 -23.81 -5.18
N PHE A 452 26.49 -24.44 -5.30
CA PHE A 452 26.08 -25.52 -4.40
C PHE A 452 26.73 -26.83 -4.83
N LYS A 453 27.63 -27.36 -4.00
CA LYS A 453 28.41 -28.58 -4.26
C LYS A 453 28.06 -29.69 -3.27
N GLY A 454 28.17 -30.92 -3.74
CA GLY A 454 28.00 -32.12 -2.92
C GLY A 454 26.56 -32.44 -2.51
N ARG A 455 26.43 -33.24 -1.43
CA ARG A 455 25.15 -33.64 -0.79
C ARG A 455 24.23 -34.52 -1.64
N ILE A 456 24.79 -35.15 -2.66
CA ILE A 456 24.05 -35.99 -3.59
C ILE A 456 23.50 -37.23 -2.88
N ASP A 457 24.23 -37.74 -1.89
CA ASP A 457 23.84 -38.80 -0.98
C ASP A 457 22.56 -38.44 -0.20
N ILE A 458 22.49 -37.25 0.40
CA ILE A 458 21.33 -36.78 1.17
C ILE A 458 20.12 -36.64 0.26
N PHE A 459 20.27 -36.03 -0.92
CA PHE A 459 19.16 -35.90 -1.87
C PHE A 459 18.62 -37.25 -2.33
N ARG A 460 19.52 -38.21 -2.60
CA ARG A 460 19.14 -39.56 -2.98
C ARG A 460 18.43 -40.29 -1.84
N GLU A 461 18.88 -40.12 -0.60
CA GLU A 461 18.21 -40.73 0.56
C GLU A 461 16.82 -40.12 0.78
N ILE A 462 16.66 -38.79 0.69
CA ILE A 462 15.35 -38.12 0.74
C ILE A 462 14.41 -38.65 -0.36
N GLU A 463 14.90 -38.75 -1.58
CA GLU A 463 14.13 -39.26 -2.72
C GLU A 463 13.67 -40.71 -2.47
N ASN A 464 14.58 -41.60 -2.10
CA ASN A 464 14.29 -43.00 -1.84
C ASN A 464 13.28 -43.19 -0.69
N LEU A 465 13.41 -42.42 0.38
CA LEU A 465 12.51 -42.51 1.53
C LEU A 465 11.12 -41.96 1.21
N THR A 466 11.05 -40.87 0.43
CA THR A 466 9.77 -40.25 0.01
C THR A 466 8.99 -41.18 -0.94
N LEU A 467 9.69 -41.89 -1.83
CA LEU A 467 9.08 -42.84 -2.78
C LEU A 467 8.76 -44.21 -2.17
N SER A 468 9.10 -44.45 -0.90
CA SER A 468 8.83 -45.73 -0.24
C SER A 468 7.33 -45.97 -0.06
N GLN A 469 6.92 -47.23 0.13
CA GLN A 469 5.50 -47.59 0.29
C GLN A 469 4.86 -46.97 1.54
N GLN A 470 5.67 -46.72 2.58
CA GLN A 470 5.27 -46.04 3.80
C GLN A 470 6.33 -44.98 4.11
N PRO A 471 6.19 -43.76 3.55
CA PRO A 471 7.17 -42.70 3.74
C PRO A 471 7.33 -42.38 5.22
N PRO A 472 8.54 -42.49 5.80
CA PRO A 472 8.78 -42.09 7.17
C PRO A 472 8.81 -40.57 7.28
N VAL A 473 8.70 -40.08 8.51
CA VAL A 473 9.05 -38.68 8.81
C VAL A 473 10.54 -38.50 8.61
N LEU A 474 10.97 -37.46 7.91
CA LEU A 474 12.38 -37.14 7.73
C LEU A 474 12.80 -36.06 8.72
N LEU A 475 13.95 -36.23 9.36
CA LEU A 475 14.59 -35.20 10.19
C LEU A 475 15.97 -34.89 9.62
N LEU A 476 16.09 -33.77 8.92
CA LEU A 476 17.35 -33.23 8.46
C LEU A 476 17.98 -32.38 9.58
N TYR A 477 19.00 -32.91 10.23
CA TYR A 477 19.66 -32.22 11.35
C TYR A 477 21.14 -32.01 11.07
N GLY A 478 21.72 -30.95 11.63
CA GLY A 478 23.13 -30.66 11.49
C GLY A 478 23.50 -29.33 12.13
N GLY A 479 24.81 -29.11 12.28
CA GLY A 479 25.33 -27.87 12.85
C GLY A 479 24.85 -26.60 12.12
N ARG A 480 25.01 -25.45 12.75
CA ARG A 480 24.68 -24.17 12.11
C ARG A 480 25.64 -23.93 10.94
N ARG A 481 25.15 -23.29 9.87
CA ARG A 481 25.93 -22.98 8.65
C ARG A 481 26.50 -24.21 7.90
N THR A 482 25.97 -25.42 8.11
CA THR A 482 26.32 -26.61 7.30
C THR A 482 25.62 -26.69 5.94
N GLY A 483 24.71 -25.74 5.65
CA GLY A 483 24.04 -25.63 4.35
C GLY A 483 22.63 -26.23 4.28
N LYS A 484 21.98 -26.53 5.42
CA LYS A 484 20.62 -27.13 5.48
C LYS A 484 19.58 -26.40 4.62
N THR A 485 19.32 -25.13 4.91
CA THR A 485 18.39 -24.29 4.14
C THR A 485 18.78 -24.19 2.67
N SER A 486 20.09 -24.17 2.35
CA SER A 486 20.55 -24.17 0.95
C SER A 486 20.22 -25.50 0.26
N ALA A 487 20.43 -26.63 0.94
CA ALA A 487 20.06 -27.94 0.40
C ALA A 487 18.55 -28.05 0.15
N LEU A 488 17.71 -27.55 1.06
CA LEU A 488 16.27 -27.51 0.88
C LEU A 488 15.83 -26.66 -0.31
N LYS A 489 16.47 -25.49 -0.53
CA LYS A 489 16.21 -24.65 -1.71
C LYS A 489 16.62 -25.33 -3.02
N TYR A 490 17.71 -26.09 -3.03
CA TYR A 490 18.18 -26.83 -4.20
C TYR A 490 17.44 -28.15 -4.44
N LEU A 491 16.68 -28.63 -3.46
CA LEU A 491 15.93 -29.89 -3.51
C LEU A 491 15.06 -30.04 -4.77
N PRO A 492 14.27 -29.03 -5.22
CA PRO A 492 13.46 -29.14 -6.45
C PRO A 492 14.26 -29.38 -7.74
N HIS A 493 15.55 -29.04 -7.74
CA HIS A 493 16.45 -29.20 -8.89
C HIS A 493 17.25 -30.51 -8.85
N LYS A 494 17.23 -31.23 -7.73
CA LYS A 494 18.09 -32.38 -7.46
C LYS A 494 17.34 -33.70 -7.29
N ILE A 495 16.01 -33.65 -7.16
CA ILE A 495 15.15 -34.83 -7.04
C ILE A 495 14.23 -35.00 -8.26
N VAL A 496 13.62 -36.18 -8.38
CA VAL A 496 12.68 -36.48 -9.47
C VAL A 496 11.44 -35.55 -9.49
N PRO A 497 10.93 -35.15 -10.68
CA PRO A 497 9.81 -34.20 -10.80
C PRO A 497 8.45 -34.68 -10.27
N ASN A 498 8.33 -35.95 -9.85
CA ASN A 498 7.13 -36.49 -9.21
C ASN A 498 7.02 -36.00 -7.76
N ILE A 499 8.15 -35.79 -7.08
CA ILE A 499 8.20 -35.23 -5.75
C ILE A 499 8.14 -33.71 -5.86
N ILE A 500 7.24 -33.11 -5.10
CA ILE A 500 6.97 -31.67 -5.06
C ILE A 500 7.42 -31.16 -3.69
N PRO A 501 8.68 -30.69 -3.56
CA PRO A 501 9.21 -30.18 -2.32
C PRO A 501 8.66 -28.76 -2.06
N LEU A 502 7.96 -28.60 -0.95
CA LEU A 502 7.35 -27.34 -0.53
C LEU A 502 8.09 -26.83 0.70
N LEU A 503 9.01 -25.87 0.48
CA LEU A 503 9.78 -25.24 1.55
C LEU A 503 8.96 -24.20 2.30
N ILE A 504 8.83 -24.40 3.60
CA ILE A 504 8.17 -23.50 4.55
C ILE A 504 9.21 -23.04 5.57
N ASP A 505 9.34 -21.73 5.70
CA ASP A 505 10.18 -21.10 6.71
C ASP A 505 9.32 -20.78 7.95
N LEU A 506 9.59 -21.49 9.04
CA LEU A 506 8.88 -21.33 10.30
C LEU A 506 9.46 -20.21 11.18
N GLN A 507 10.55 -19.56 10.77
CA GLN A 507 11.09 -18.41 11.48
C GLN A 507 10.07 -17.26 11.52
N GLY A 508 9.34 -17.04 10.41
CA GLY A 508 8.24 -16.08 10.34
C GLY A 508 6.94 -16.55 11.00
N ALA A 509 6.82 -17.84 11.32
CA ALA A 509 5.64 -18.41 11.98
C ALA A 509 5.60 -18.09 13.48
N ALA A 510 6.74 -17.85 14.11
CA ALA A 510 6.83 -17.38 15.51
C ALA A 510 6.16 -16.01 15.74
N SER A 511 5.99 -15.20 14.69
CA SER A 511 5.25 -13.93 14.76
C SER A 511 3.74 -14.12 14.85
N ALA A 512 3.21 -15.30 14.51
CA ALA A 512 1.79 -15.60 14.61
C ALA A 512 1.44 -15.99 16.05
N THR A 513 0.81 -15.06 16.78
CA THR A 513 0.33 -15.29 18.15
C THR A 513 -0.97 -16.10 18.21
N THR A 514 -1.55 -16.45 17.05
CA THR A 514 -2.83 -17.17 16.95
C THR A 514 -2.73 -18.39 16.04
N LEU A 515 -3.53 -19.41 16.35
CA LEU A 515 -3.66 -20.63 15.54
C LEU A 515 -4.16 -20.34 14.12
N GLN A 516 -5.06 -19.37 13.97
CA GLN A 516 -5.53 -18.90 12.66
C GLN A 516 -4.39 -18.26 11.86
N GLY A 517 -3.62 -17.35 12.47
CA GLY A 517 -2.50 -16.68 11.81
C GLY A 517 -1.43 -17.68 11.36
N LEU A 518 -1.15 -18.71 12.17
CA LEU A 518 -0.25 -19.79 11.77
C LEU A 518 -0.79 -20.54 10.54
N ALA A 519 -2.07 -20.91 10.55
CA ALA A 519 -2.68 -21.64 9.44
C ALA A 519 -2.72 -20.83 8.13
N GLU A 520 -3.05 -19.54 8.21
CA GLU A 520 -3.00 -18.60 7.07
C GLU A 520 -1.58 -18.47 6.53
N ASN A 521 -0.58 -18.34 7.41
CA ASN A 521 0.82 -18.25 7.02
C ASN A 521 1.29 -19.55 6.32
N LEU A 522 0.97 -20.72 6.88
CA LEU A 522 1.29 -22.02 6.27
C LEU A 522 0.67 -22.15 4.88
N ALA A 523 -0.62 -21.84 4.71
CA ALA A 523 -1.27 -21.90 3.40
C ALA A 523 -0.62 -20.96 2.40
N LYS A 524 -0.34 -19.71 2.80
CA LYS A 524 0.32 -18.72 1.96
C LYS A 524 1.70 -19.20 1.51
N GLN A 525 2.52 -19.70 2.44
CA GLN A 525 3.86 -20.20 2.14
C GLN A 525 3.83 -21.43 1.24
N ILE A 526 2.89 -22.36 1.43
CA ILE A 526 2.73 -23.53 0.55
C ILE A 526 2.41 -23.10 -0.88
N ILE A 527 1.47 -22.16 -1.06
CA ILE A 527 1.09 -21.64 -2.38
C ILE A 527 2.27 -20.92 -3.02
N GLU A 528 3.01 -20.10 -2.26
CA GLU A 528 4.17 -19.37 -2.75
C GLU A 528 5.34 -20.30 -3.11
N ALA A 529 5.62 -21.30 -2.28
CA ALA A 529 6.62 -22.33 -2.55
C ALA A 529 6.30 -23.08 -3.85
N ALA A 530 5.04 -23.47 -4.06
CA ALA A 530 4.61 -24.14 -5.28
C ALA A 530 4.77 -23.29 -6.56
N ARG A 531 4.60 -21.97 -6.45
CA ARG A 531 4.83 -21.03 -7.57
C ARG A 531 6.31 -20.84 -7.91
N ARG A 532 7.19 -20.92 -6.90
CA ARG A 532 8.65 -20.75 -7.05
C ARG A 532 9.36 -22.00 -7.56
N LEU A 533 8.66 -23.13 -7.71
CA LEU A 533 9.24 -24.34 -8.26
C LEU A 533 9.72 -24.14 -9.70
N PRO A 534 10.75 -24.89 -10.15
CA PRO A 534 11.24 -24.83 -11.54
C PRO A 534 10.13 -25.12 -12.57
N ARG A 535 9.16 -25.94 -12.17
CA ARG A 535 7.88 -26.11 -12.86
C ARG A 535 6.80 -25.58 -11.93
N SER A 536 6.35 -24.36 -12.19
CA SER A 536 5.34 -23.71 -11.35
C SER A 536 4.08 -24.57 -11.27
N LEU A 537 3.58 -24.76 -10.06
CA LEU A 537 2.35 -25.48 -9.79
C LEU A 537 1.33 -24.52 -9.22
N ASP A 538 0.20 -24.35 -9.91
CA ASP A 538 -0.89 -23.52 -9.42
C ASP A 538 -1.75 -24.31 -8.44
N LEU A 539 -1.70 -23.91 -7.18
CA LEU A 539 -2.46 -24.52 -6.09
C LEU A 539 -3.75 -23.73 -5.81
N PRO A 540 -4.87 -24.42 -5.50
CA PRO A 540 -6.08 -23.73 -5.06
C PRO A 540 -5.82 -22.93 -3.77
N TYR A 541 -6.60 -21.87 -3.55
CA TYR A 541 -6.60 -21.16 -2.28
C TYR A 541 -7.52 -21.86 -1.26
N PRO A 542 -7.16 -21.89 0.04
CA PRO A 542 -8.06 -22.40 1.07
C PRO A 542 -9.28 -21.48 1.23
N ASN A 543 -10.40 -22.05 1.68
CA ASN A 543 -11.61 -21.28 1.98
C ASN A 543 -11.41 -20.43 3.24
N ALA A 544 -11.40 -19.10 3.09
CA ALA A 544 -11.15 -18.14 4.16
C ALA A 544 -12.16 -18.26 5.33
N ASP A 545 -13.45 -18.46 5.03
CA ASP A 545 -14.49 -18.58 6.07
C ASP A 545 -14.32 -19.83 6.92
N LYS A 546 -13.92 -20.95 6.30
CA LYS A 546 -13.64 -22.20 7.01
C LYS A 546 -12.36 -22.08 7.83
N LEU A 547 -11.34 -21.45 7.27
CA LEU A 547 -10.04 -21.24 7.93
C LEU A 547 -10.19 -20.35 9.18
N ALA A 548 -11.05 -19.33 9.13
CA ALA A 548 -11.33 -18.47 10.28
C ALA A 548 -12.10 -19.17 11.41
N LYS A 549 -12.93 -20.18 11.09
CA LYS A 549 -13.72 -20.94 12.08
C LYS A 549 -12.92 -22.07 12.72
N ASP A 550 -12.27 -22.89 11.89
CA ASP A 550 -11.51 -24.05 12.34
C ASP A 550 -10.26 -24.25 11.44
N PRO A 551 -9.13 -23.63 11.79
CA PRO A 551 -8.02 -23.45 10.85
C PRO A 551 -7.39 -24.76 10.36
N PHE A 552 -7.09 -25.70 11.25
CA PHE A 552 -6.34 -26.91 10.89
C PHE A 552 -7.17 -27.98 10.16
N PRO A 553 -8.44 -28.23 10.52
CA PRO A 553 -9.35 -29.06 9.72
C PRO A 553 -9.66 -28.46 8.34
N ALA A 554 -9.76 -27.13 8.24
CA ALA A 554 -9.87 -26.46 6.96
C ALA A 554 -8.60 -26.67 6.10
N LEU A 555 -7.41 -26.52 6.69
CA LEU A 555 -6.14 -26.84 6.01
C LEU A 555 -6.08 -28.31 5.57
N GLN A 556 -6.50 -29.25 6.43
CA GLN A 556 -6.48 -30.68 6.08
C GLN A 556 -7.38 -30.98 4.87
N THR A 557 -8.59 -30.39 4.85
CA THR A 557 -9.51 -30.51 3.72
C THR A 557 -8.87 -29.96 2.44
N TRP A 558 -8.21 -28.80 2.55
CA TRP A 558 -7.53 -28.13 1.46
C TRP A 558 -6.32 -28.94 0.92
N LEU A 559 -5.48 -29.51 1.79
CA LEU A 559 -4.39 -30.41 1.37
C LEU A 559 -4.92 -31.65 0.64
N GLY A 560 -6.06 -32.21 1.09
CA GLY A 560 -6.73 -33.30 0.38
C GLY A 560 -7.33 -32.89 -0.97
N GLU A 561 -7.66 -31.62 -1.19
CA GLU A 561 -8.04 -31.11 -2.52
C GLU A 561 -6.82 -31.01 -3.45
N ILE A 562 -5.66 -30.60 -2.92
CA ILE A 562 -4.39 -30.57 -3.66
C ILE A 562 -4.00 -31.97 -4.13
N GLU A 563 -4.12 -32.99 -3.26
CA GLU A 563 -3.85 -34.39 -3.61
C GLU A 563 -4.75 -34.90 -4.74
N ARG A 564 -6.04 -34.55 -4.71
CA ARG A 564 -7.03 -34.97 -5.72
C ARG A 564 -6.76 -34.32 -7.08
N ARG A 565 -6.33 -33.06 -7.10
CA ARG A 565 -5.97 -32.36 -8.34
C ARG A 565 -4.66 -32.86 -8.95
N ASN A 566 -3.80 -33.49 -8.15
CA ASN A 566 -2.46 -33.93 -8.56
C ASN A 566 -2.25 -35.43 -8.27
N PRO A 567 -2.96 -36.33 -8.98
CA PRO A 567 -3.01 -37.74 -8.62
C PRO A 567 -1.67 -38.48 -8.72
N GLY A 568 -0.76 -38.03 -9.58
CA GLY A 568 0.56 -38.63 -9.80
C GLY A 568 1.72 -37.83 -9.23
N LYS A 569 1.49 -37.06 -8.16
CA LYS A 569 2.51 -36.28 -7.43
C LYS A 569 2.60 -36.72 -5.97
N GLN A 570 3.80 -36.72 -5.42
CA GLN A 570 4.05 -36.80 -3.98
C GLN A 570 4.48 -35.43 -3.48
N PHE A 571 3.94 -34.98 -2.35
CA PHE A 571 4.24 -33.68 -1.76
C PHE A 571 5.18 -33.86 -0.57
N LEU A 572 6.32 -33.18 -0.59
CA LEU A 572 7.31 -33.20 0.48
C LEU A 572 7.29 -31.85 1.20
N LEU A 573 6.65 -31.79 2.36
CA LEU A 573 6.54 -30.58 3.15
C LEU A 573 7.83 -30.38 3.96
N CYS A 574 8.66 -29.43 3.55
CA CYS A 574 9.95 -29.13 4.17
C CYS A 574 9.76 -27.98 5.18
N LEU A 575 9.76 -28.31 6.46
CA LEU A 575 9.59 -27.38 7.58
C LEU A 575 10.98 -26.97 8.09
N ASP A 576 11.48 -25.82 7.66
CA ASP A 576 12.78 -25.29 8.11
C ASP A 576 12.65 -24.55 9.44
N GLU A 577 13.67 -24.70 10.30
CA GLU A 577 13.69 -24.19 11.69
C GLU A 577 12.46 -24.63 12.51
N PHE A 578 12.14 -25.93 12.44
CA PHE A 578 10.92 -26.48 13.06
C PHE A 578 10.86 -26.30 14.57
N GLU A 579 11.99 -26.10 15.25
CA GLU A 579 12.05 -25.85 16.68
C GLU A 579 11.18 -24.65 17.10
N ARG A 580 10.98 -23.67 16.20
CA ARG A 580 10.10 -22.50 16.40
C ARG A 580 8.63 -22.88 16.62
N LEU A 581 8.18 -24.06 16.20
CA LEU A 581 6.83 -24.55 16.52
C LEU A 581 6.62 -24.71 18.03
N SER A 582 7.69 -24.97 18.79
CA SER A 582 7.61 -25.08 20.25
C SER A 582 7.18 -23.74 20.87
N GLU A 583 7.69 -22.62 20.35
CA GLU A 583 7.31 -21.27 20.79
C GLU A 583 5.84 -20.97 20.49
N VAL A 584 5.33 -21.42 19.34
CA VAL A 584 3.90 -21.26 19.00
C VAL A 584 3.03 -22.10 19.93
N VAL A 585 3.45 -23.32 20.26
CA VAL A 585 2.74 -24.18 21.21
C VAL A 585 2.72 -23.56 22.60
N GLU A 586 3.83 -22.97 23.05
CA GLU A 586 3.92 -22.26 24.33
C GLU A 586 3.05 -21.00 24.34
N ALA A 587 3.11 -20.19 23.29
CA ALA A 587 2.34 -18.95 23.19
C ALA A 587 0.83 -19.18 23.08
N THR A 588 0.40 -20.22 22.36
CA THR A 588 -1.03 -20.56 22.18
C THR A 588 -1.56 -21.53 23.24
N ASN A 589 -0.67 -22.08 24.08
CA ASN A 589 -0.94 -23.19 25.00
C ASN A 589 -1.70 -24.36 24.34
N SER A 590 -1.44 -24.60 23.05
CA SER A 590 -2.20 -25.54 22.23
C SER A 590 -1.29 -26.38 21.35
N ARG A 591 -1.46 -27.70 21.44
CA ARG A 591 -0.72 -28.68 20.61
C ARG A 591 -1.42 -29.00 19.28
N VAL A 592 -2.49 -28.28 18.95
CA VAL A 592 -3.25 -28.49 17.71
C VAL A 592 -2.37 -28.46 16.45
N PRO A 593 -1.37 -27.56 16.29
CA PRO A 593 -0.49 -27.57 15.12
C PRO A 593 0.31 -28.88 14.97
N LEU A 594 0.82 -29.43 16.08
CA LEU A 594 1.57 -30.69 16.08
C LEU A 594 0.64 -31.88 15.82
N ASN A 595 -0.58 -31.87 16.39
CA ASN A 595 -1.59 -32.87 16.12
C ASN A 595 -1.99 -32.88 14.64
N PHE A 596 -2.09 -31.71 14.01
CA PHE A 596 -2.34 -31.59 12.57
C PHE A 596 -1.22 -32.24 11.74
N LEU A 597 0.06 -31.94 12.03
CA LEU A 597 1.18 -32.57 11.34
C LEU A 597 1.18 -34.09 11.50
N ARG A 598 0.88 -34.59 12.70
CA ARG A 598 0.71 -36.03 12.95
C ARG A 598 -0.43 -36.63 12.15
N ASN A 599 -1.55 -35.92 12.04
CA ASN A 599 -2.71 -36.36 11.28
C ASN A 599 -2.40 -36.51 9.78
N LEU A 600 -1.59 -35.60 9.23
CA LEU A 600 -1.13 -35.68 7.84
C LEU A 600 -0.34 -36.96 7.59
N LEU A 601 0.57 -37.32 8.51
CA LEU A 601 1.35 -38.56 8.40
C LEU A 601 0.50 -39.83 8.45
N GLN A 602 -0.55 -39.85 9.28
CA GLN A 602 -1.37 -41.05 9.48
C GLN A 602 -2.38 -41.29 8.36
N HIS A 603 -2.91 -40.23 7.75
CA HIS A 603 -4.05 -40.34 6.84
C HIS A 603 -3.79 -39.88 5.41
N GLN A 604 -2.70 -39.18 5.13
CA GLN A 604 -2.43 -38.66 3.79
C GLN A 604 -1.19 -39.30 3.17
N GLN A 605 -1.42 -40.35 2.39
CA GLN A 605 -0.38 -41.19 1.77
C GLN A 605 0.53 -40.46 0.77
N LYS A 606 0.14 -39.26 0.30
CA LYS A 606 0.95 -38.48 -0.66
C LYS A 606 1.75 -37.36 -0.01
N TRP A 607 1.57 -37.08 1.28
CA TRP A 607 2.32 -36.06 1.99
C TRP A 607 3.39 -36.70 2.87
N THR A 608 4.63 -36.32 2.63
CA THR A 608 5.79 -36.65 3.48
C THR A 608 6.24 -35.40 4.20
N LEU A 609 6.61 -35.51 5.48
CA LEU A 609 7.15 -34.39 6.26
C LEU A 609 8.67 -34.49 6.37
N LEU A 610 9.35 -33.38 6.11
CA LEU A 610 10.77 -33.19 6.36
C LEU A 610 10.96 -32.03 7.33
N PHE A 611 11.40 -32.34 8.54
CA PHE A 611 11.78 -31.35 9.54
C PHE A 611 13.26 -31.01 9.38
N SER A 612 13.60 -29.73 9.31
CA SER A 612 14.99 -29.24 9.27
C SER A 612 15.30 -28.40 10.48
N GLY A 613 16.36 -28.76 11.20
CA GLY A 613 16.73 -28.11 12.46
C GLY A 613 18.19 -28.31 12.86
N SER A 614 18.53 -27.76 14.01
CA SER A 614 19.89 -27.84 14.59
C SER A 614 20.04 -28.96 15.61
N HIS A 615 18.93 -29.40 16.21
CA HIS A 615 18.92 -30.37 17.29
C HIS A 615 18.67 -31.80 16.82
N GLN A 616 19.23 -32.76 17.56
CA GLN A 616 18.83 -34.16 17.43
C GLN A 616 17.50 -34.42 18.14
N LEU A 617 16.83 -35.50 17.78
CA LEU A 617 15.59 -35.94 18.43
C LEU A 617 15.73 -36.04 19.96
N SER A 618 16.90 -36.51 20.44
CA SER A 618 17.18 -36.64 21.88
C SER A 618 17.36 -35.31 22.63
N GLU A 619 17.59 -34.22 21.91
CA GLU A 619 17.78 -32.87 22.48
C GLU A 619 16.46 -32.07 22.48
N LEU A 620 15.41 -32.59 21.84
CA LEU A 620 14.09 -31.95 21.81
C LEU A 620 13.30 -32.21 23.11
N PRO A 621 12.35 -31.32 23.45
CA PRO A 621 11.39 -31.57 24.51
C PRO A 621 10.69 -32.92 24.37
N ALA A 622 10.44 -33.61 25.49
CA ALA A 622 9.96 -35.00 25.51
C ALA A 622 8.65 -35.22 24.73
N TYR A 623 7.79 -34.21 24.60
CA TYR A 623 6.55 -34.32 23.84
C TYR A 623 6.77 -34.54 22.34
N TRP A 624 7.93 -34.17 21.78
CA TRP A 624 8.25 -34.40 20.37
C TRP A 624 8.33 -35.89 20.02
N ASN A 625 8.62 -36.76 21.00
CA ASN A 625 8.62 -38.21 20.81
C ASN A 625 7.25 -38.75 20.39
N ASP A 626 6.16 -38.07 20.76
CA ASP A 626 4.80 -38.46 20.36
C ASP A 626 4.47 -38.08 18.91
N TYR A 627 5.22 -37.15 18.31
CA TYR A 627 4.97 -36.60 16.97
C TYR A 627 5.96 -37.11 15.93
N LEU A 628 7.19 -37.43 16.35
CA LEU A 628 8.30 -37.90 15.52
C LEU A 628 8.48 -39.42 15.67
N ILE A 629 7.37 -40.15 15.56
CA ILE A 629 7.36 -41.63 15.57
C ILE A 629 7.81 -42.12 14.18
N ASN A 630 8.66 -43.14 14.14
CA ASN A 630 9.26 -43.67 12.89
C ASN A 630 10.02 -42.62 12.07
N THR A 631 10.68 -41.66 12.74
CA THR A 631 11.50 -40.65 12.08
C THR A 631 12.84 -41.22 11.62
N ARG A 632 13.18 -40.97 10.35
CA ARG A 632 14.48 -41.23 9.77
C ARG A 632 15.34 -39.97 9.85
N ALA A 633 16.38 -40.02 10.67
CA ALA A 633 17.28 -38.90 10.89
C ALA A 633 18.40 -38.88 9.84
N LEU A 634 18.46 -37.80 9.07
CA LEU A 634 19.47 -37.50 8.05
C LEU A 634 20.44 -36.46 8.60
N ARG A 635 21.69 -36.86 8.83
CA ARG A 635 22.71 -35.97 9.38
C ARG A 635 23.39 -35.18 8.26
N MET A 636 23.38 -33.86 8.36
CA MET A 636 24.14 -32.97 7.48
C MET A 636 25.41 -32.47 8.21
N THR A 637 26.54 -33.08 7.88
CA THR A 637 27.87 -32.70 8.40
C THR A 637 28.63 -31.80 7.42
N TYR A 638 29.95 -31.71 7.48
CA TYR A 638 30.80 -30.94 6.57
C TYR A 638 30.90 -31.58 5.18
N LEU A 639 31.43 -30.85 4.19
CA LEU A 639 31.59 -31.39 2.83
C LEU A 639 32.65 -32.48 2.83
N GLU A 640 32.53 -33.43 1.91
CA GLU A 640 33.66 -34.30 1.60
C GLU A 640 34.82 -33.45 1.03
N GLU A 641 36.06 -33.93 1.19
CA GLU A 641 37.23 -33.20 0.72
C GLU A 641 37.18 -32.95 -0.79
N SER A 642 36.70 -33.92 -1.57
CA SER A 642 36.48 -33.80 -3.02
C SER A 642 35.49 -32.68 -3.35
N GLU A 643 34.37 -32.61 -2.64
CA GLU A 643 33.32 -31.60 -2.80
C GLU A 643 33.83 -30.20 -2.40
N ALA A 644 34.62 -30.10 -1.33
CA ALA A 644 35.24 -28.85 -0.90
C ALA A 644 36.32 -28.37 -1.88
N ARG A 645 37.15 -29.28 -2.42
CA ARG A 645 38.11 -28.96 -3.48
C ARG A 645 37.41 -28.45 -4.74
N GLU A 646 36.30 -29.08 -5.13
CA GLU A 646 35.49 -28.61 -6.26
C GLU A 646 34.93 -27.21 -5.98
N LEU A 647 34.45 -26.94 -4.76
CA LEU A 647 33.95 -25.62 -4.38
C LEU A 647 35.03 -24.53 -4.43
N ILE A 648 36.27 -24.85 -4.02
CA ILE A 648 37.41 -23.91 -4.01
C ILE A 648 37.96 -23.68 -5.43
N LEU A 649 38.08 -24.73 -6.23
CA LEU A 649 38.74 -24.64 -7.54
C LEU A 649 37.78 -24.28 -8.67
N GLN A 650 36.50 -24.67 -8.55
CA GLN A 650 35.48 -24.49 -9.59
C GLN A 650 34.11 -24.13 -8.98
N PRO A 651 34.01 -22.99 -8.25
CA PRO A 651 32.74 -22.51 -7.70
C PRO A 651 31.72 -22.15 -8.78
N VAL A 652 32.19 -21.65 -9.94
CA VAL A 652 31.40 -21.31 -11.12
C VAL A 652 32.11 -21.80 -12.39
N GLU A 653 31.38 -21.88 -13.50
CA GLU A 653 31.97 -22.13 -14.82
C GLU A 653 33.02 -21.05 -15.14
N GLU A 654 34.16 -21.44 -15.72
CA GLU A 654 35.26 -20.55 -16.14
C GLU A 654 35.94 -19.74 -15.03
N PHE A 655 35.92 -20.20 -13.77
CA PHE A 655 36.65 -19.52 -12.69
C PHE A 655 38.19 -19.55 -12.92
N PRO A 656 38.90 -18.40 -12.73
CA PRO A 656 40.35 -18.36 -12.92
C PRO A 656 41.09 -19.25 -11.92
N LYS A 657 42.19 -19.85 -12.37
CA LYS A 657 43.06 -20.72 -11.55
C LYS A 657 43.94 -19.89 -10.61
N ILE A 658 43.33 -19.39 -9.54
CA ILE A 658 43.97 -18.49 -8.57
C ILE A 658 44.56 -19.22 -7.36
N TYR A 659 44.36 -20.52 -7.18
CA TYR A 659 44.84 -21.24 -6.00
C TYR A 659 46.00 -22.17 -6.35
N GLU A 660 47.04 -22.17 -5.52
CA GLU A 660 48.04 -23.23 -5.49
C GLU A 660 47.53 -24.45 -4.69
N SER A 661 48.07 -25.64 -4.96
CA SER A 661 47.67 -26.85 -4.22
C SER A 661 47.90 -26.71 -2.72
N SER A 662 49.02 -26.11 -2.31
CA SER A 662 49.35 -25.83 -0.91
C SER A 662 48.32 -24.93 -0.23
N ALA A 663 47.78 -23.93 -0.94
CA ALA A 663 46.72 -23.07 -0.42
C ALA A 663 45.40 -23.83 -0.25
N VAL A 664 45.03 -24.66 -1.24
CA VAL A 664 43.82 -25.50 -1.14
C VAL A 664 43.91 -26.47 0.04
N ASP A 665 45.06 -27.12 0.22
CA ASP A 665 45.29 -28.05 1.32
C ASP A 665 45.22 -27.32 2.67
N ALA A 666 45.81 -26.12 2.76
CA ALA A 666 45.72 -25.27 3.95
C ALA A 666 44.27 -24.86 4.26
N ILE A 667 43.48 -24.44 3.26
CA ILE A 667 42.06 -24.10 3.43
C ILE A 667 41.26 -25.30 3.97
N ILE A 668 41.47 -26.48 3.38
CA ILE A 668 40.79 -27.72 3.78
C ILE A 668 41.12 -28.08 5.23
N GLN A 669 42.40 -28.04 5.62
CA GLN A 669 42.82 -28.33 6.98
C GLN A 669 42.24 -27.30 7.97
N LEU A 670 42.37 -26.02 7.65
CA LEU A 670 41.96 -24.89 8.48
C LEU A 670 40.44 -24.87 8.75
N THR A 671 39.64 -25.28 7.76
CA THR A 671 38.17 -25.21 7.79
C THR A 671 37.49 -26.55 8.06
N ARG A 672 38.21 -27.68 7.97
CA ARG A 672 37.64 -29.05 7.95
C ARG A 672 36.50 -29.21 6.94
N CYS A 673 36.61 -28.56 5.77
CA CYS A 673 35.57 -28.60 4.73
C CYS A 673 34.19 -28.09 5.21
N GLN A 674 34.13 -27.29 6.28
CA GLN A 674 32.89 -26.68 6.73
C GLN A 674 32.45 -25.64 5.67
N PRO A 675 31.25 -25.77 5.07
CA PRO A 675 30.88 -25.01 3.87
C PRO A 675 30.99 -23.48 4.01
N PHE A 676 30.55 -22.94 5.15
CA PHE A 676 30.58 -21.50 5.41
C PHE A 676 32.01 -20.97 5.62
N LEU A 677 32.85 -21.69 6.34
CA LEU A 677 34.24 -21.32 6.59
C LEU A 677 35.07 -21.44 5.31
N VAL A 678 34.85 -22.48 4.49
CA VAL A 678 35.47 -22.59 3.15
C VAL A 678 35.12 -21.36 2.31
N GLN A 679 33.83 -21.03 2.21
CA GLN A 679 33.37 -19.84 1.47
C GLN A 679 33.96 -18.54 2.03
N LEU A 680 34.01 -18.39 3.36
CA LEU A 680 34.52 -17.19 4.02
C LEU A 680 36.03 -17.00 3.78
N VAL A 681 36.83 -18.05 3.97
CA VAL A 681 38.28 -18.01 3.72
C VAL A 681 38.55 -17.70 2.24
N CYS A 682 37.86 -18.38 1.32
CA CYS A 682 38.00 -18.12 -0.11
C CYS A 682 37.57 -16.70 -0.50
N TYR A 683 36.52 -16.17 0.12
CA TYR A 683 36.08 -14.78 -0.08
C TYR A 683 37.18 -13.79 0.31
N GLU A 684 37.76 -13.95 1.51
CA GLU A 684 38.85 -13.07 1.99
C GLU A 684 40.12 -13.20 1.16
N LEU A 685 40.44 -14.39 0.65
CA LEU A 685 41.58 -14.60 -0.24
C LEU A 685 41.40 -13.85 -1.57
N VAL A 686 40.19 -13.87 -2.16
CA VAL A 686 39.91 -13.09 -3.37
C VAL A 686 40.02 -11.59 -3.09
N GLU A 687 39.52 -11.11 -1.95
CA GLU A 687 39.67 -9.69 -1.56
C GLU A 687 41.13 -9.30 -1.35
N LEU A 688 41.93 -10.16 -0.70
CA LEU A 688 43.37 -9.96 -0.51
C LEU A 688 44.09 -9.86 -1.86
N LEU A 689 43.86 -10.81 -2.76
CA LEU A 689 44.49 -10.83 -4.08
C LEU A 689 44.09 -9.60 -4.90
N ASN A 690 42.80 -9.24 -4.91
CA ASN A 690 42.32 -8.06 -5.62
C ASN A 690 42.89 -6.76 -5.03
N ARG A 691 43.05 -6.67 -3.71
CA ARG A 691 43.70 -5.53 -3.05
C ARG A 691 45.17 -5.41 -3.48
N ASP A 692 45.89 -6.53 -3.55
CA ASP A 692 47.29 -6.55 -3.99
C ASP A 692 47.44 -6.22 -5.49
N ILE A 693 46.51 -6.69 -6.34
CA ILE A 693 46.47 -6.37 -7.77
C ILE A 693 46.25 -4.86 -7.96
N ARG A 694 45.27 -4.27 -7.25
CA ARG A 694 45.02 -2.81 -7.29
C ARG A 694 46.19 -1.99 -6.77
N GLY A 695 46.88 -2.49 -5.76
CA GLY A 695 48.08 -1.87 -5.20
C GLY A 695 49.36 -2.06 -6.02
N ASN A 696 49.29 -2.69 -7.20
CA ASN A 696 50.44 -3.08 -8.02
C ASN A 696 51.47 -3.96 -7.29
N ARG A 697 51.05 -4.70 -6.25
CA ARG A 697 51.90 -5.63 -5.47
C ARG A 697 51.96 -7.02 -6.09
N ARG A 698 50.92 -7.40 -6.85
CA ARG A 698 50.88 -8.66 -7.62
C ARG A 698 50.45 -8.39 -9.05
N ALA A 699 51.05 -9.11 -9.99
CA ALA A 699 50.62 -9.06 -11.39
C ALA A 699 49.29 -9.81 -11.56
N ALA A 700 48.28 -9.15 -12.12
CA ALA A 700 46.92 -9.70 -12.26
C ALA A 700 46.85 -11.04 -13.02
N ASN A 701 47.75 -11.26 -13.99
CA ASN A 701 47.77 -12.48 -14.81
C ASN A 701 48.36 -13.71 -14.10
N SER A 702 49.10 -13.52 -13.02
CA SER A 702 49.84 -14.61 -12.34
C SER A 702 49.59 -14.62 -10.84
N ALA A 703 48.68 -13.79 -10.34
CA ALA A 703 48.32 -13.75 -8.93
C ALA A 703 47.70 -15.08 -8.53
N LYS A 704 48.39 -15.79 -7.63
CA LYS A 704 47.87 -16.98 -6.98
C LYS A 704 47.88 -16.80 -5.47
N ALA A 705 46.90 -17.39 -4.79
CA ALA A 705 46.86 -17.58 -3.37
C ALA A 705 47.80 -18.74 -2.99
N THR A 706 48.65 -18.46 -2.01
CA THR A 706 49.60 -19.39 -1.41
C THR A 706 49.15 -19.81 -0.01
N ALA A 707 49.75 -20.83 0.59
CA ALA A 707 49.49 -21.18 1.98
C ALA A 707 49.77 -20.02 2.96
N GLN A 708 50.77 -19.17 2.67
CA GLN A 708 51.04 -17.98 3.48
C GLN A 708 49.91 -16.96 3.39
N ASP A 709 49.25 -16.84 2.23
CA ASP A 709 48.09 -15.96 2.08
C ASP A 709 46.90 -16.44 2.93
N VAL A 710 46.74 -17.77 3.05
CA VAL A 710 45.73 -18.38 3.92
C VAL A 710 45.98 -18.01 5.38
N GLU A 711 47.22 -18.09 5.86
CA GLU A 711 47.58 -17.65 7.21
C GLU A 711 47.37 -16.15 7.41
N ASN A 712 47.73 -15.34 6.41
CA ASN A 712 47.60 -13.87 6.49
C ASN A 712 46.14 -13.39 6.59
N VAL A 713 45.16 -14.15 6.07
CA VAL A 713 43.73 -13.77 6.14
C VAL A 713 43.05 -14.23 7.42
N ILE A 714 43.66 -15.10 8.24
CA ILE A 714 43.03 -15.64 9.47
C ILE A 714 42.47 -14.52 10.37
N PRO A 715 43.22 -13.45 10.71
CA PRO A 715 42.68 -12.39 11.57
C PRO A 715 41.41 -11.73 10.99
N THR A 716 41.41 -11.47 9.68
CA THR A 716 40.25 -10.88 8.99
C THR A 716 39.07 -11.85 8.90
N VAL A 717 39.34 -13.16 8.74
CA VAL A 717 38.31 -14.21 8.75
C VAL A 717 37.67 -14.34 10.13
N LEU A 718 38.46 -14.25 11.21
CA LEU A 718 37.95 -14.25 12.58
C LEU A 718 37.09 -13.01 12.86
N GLU A 719 37.54 -11.84 12.43
CA GLU A 719 36.79 -10.57 12.57
C GLU A 719 35.46 -10.61 11.80
N ARG A 720 35.48 -10.97 10.52
CA ARG A 720 34.26 -11.01 9.68
C ARG A 720 33.34 -12.18 10.01
N GLY A 721 33.91 -13.26 10.54
CA GLY A 721 33.18 -14.45 11.00
C GLY A 721 32.73 -14.38 12.46
N ASP A 722 33.00 -13.28 13.18
CA ASP A 722 32.83 -13.16 14.64
C ASP A 722 31.45 -13.62 15.11
N GLN A 723 30.38 -13.21 14.42
CA GLN A 723 29.02 -13.65 14.74
C GLN A 723 28.88 -15.18 14.75
N TYR A 724 29.42 -15.88 13.75
CA TYR A 724 29.37 -17.34 13.69
C TYR A 724 30.10 -17.98 14.87
N PHE A 725 31.30 -17.50 15.18
CA PHE A 725 32.11 -18.06 16.26
C PHE A 725 31.52 -17.76 17.65
N ARG A 726 31.03 -16.53 17.88
CA ARG A 726 30.33 -16.15 19.11
C ARG A 726 29.04 -16.93 19.29
N GLU A 727 28.24 -17.11 18.25
CA GLU A 727 27.03 -17.93 18.32
C GLU A 727 27.37 -19.40 18.64
N LEU A 728 28.44 -19.95 18.05
CA LEU A 728 28.93 -21.28 18.41
C LEU A 728 29.31 -21.34 19.89
N TRP A 729 30.11 -20.40 20.38
CA TRP A 729 30.54 -20.34 21.79
C TRP A 729 29.38 -20.17 22.77
N THR A 730 28.47 -19.22 22.48
CA THR A 730 27.30 -18.91 23.32
C THR A 730 26.26 -20.02 23.34
N SER A 731 26.18 -20.84 22.29
CA SER A 731 25.28 -22.00 22.26
C SER A 731 25.72 -23.16 23.15
N LEU A 732 26.98 -23.17 23.62
CA LEU A 732 27.52 -24.20 24.49
C LEU A 732 27.13 -23.95 25.96
N GLU A 733 26.90 -25.03 26.70
CA GLU A 733 26.69 -24.98 28.14
C GLU A 733 28.00 -24.64 28.87
N GLU A 734 27.91 -24.16 30.10
CA GLU A 734 29.07 -23.75 30.89
C GLU A 734 30.06 -24.91 31.12
N ASN A 735 29.55 -26.13 31.34
CA ASN A 735 30.38 -27.33 31.44
C ASN A 735 31.13 -27.64 30.14
N ASP A 736 30.48 -27.46 28.98
CA ASP A 736 31.06 -27.66 27.67
C ASP A 736 32.18 -26.64 27.41
N ARG A 737 31.94 -25.36 27.74
CA ARG A 737 32.95 -24.28 27.62
C ARG A 737 34.15 -24.52 28.53
N ASN A 738 33.92 -24.93 29.79
CA ASN A 738 34.98 -25.24 30.73
C ASN A 738 35.84 -26.42 30.27
N PHE A 739 35.25 -27.42 29.62
CA PHE A 739 35.99 -28.50 28.98
C PHE A 739 36.85 -27.97 27.82
N LEU A 740 36.31 -27.14 26.93
CA LEU A 740 37.08 -26.56 25.82
C LEU A 740 38.24 -25.67 26.29
N ARG A 741 38.06 -24.87 27.36
CA ARG A 741 39.15 -24.08 27.96
C ARG A 741 40.29 -24.97 28.49
N ARG A 742 39.94 -26.09 29.15
CA ARG A 742 40.92 -27.10 29.60
C ARG A 742 41.63 -27.78 28.44
N LEU A 743 40.90 -28.07 27.36
CA LEU A 743 41.46 -28.71 26.17
C LEU A 743 42.51 -27.82 25.49
N ILE A 744 42.21 -26.53 25.32
CA ILE A 744 43.13 -25.55 24.69
C ILE A 744 44.37 -25.31 25.55
N SER A 745 44.23 -25.34 26.88
CA SER A 745 45.37 -25.26 27.81
C SER A 745 46.20 -26.55 27.91
N GLY A 746 45.89 -27.57 27.11
CA GLY A 746 46.67 -28.81 27.01
C GLY A 746 46.33 -29.88 28.05
N ALA A 747 45.19 -29.77 28.75
CA ALA A 747 44.77 -30.78 29.71
C ALA A 747 44.21 -32.02 28.99
N THR A 748 44.51 -33.21 29.53
CA THR A 748 44.00 -34.47 28.99
C THR A 748 42.56 -34.75 29.44
N PRO A 749 41.74 -35.42 28.62
CA PRO A 749 40.35 -35.71 28.96
C PRO A 749 40.24 -36.71 30.13
N THR A 750 39.36 -36.43 31.08
CA THR A 750 39.11 -37.31 32.24
C THR A 750 37.92 -38.25 31.99
N PRO A 751 37.75 -39.35 32.77
CA PRO A 751 36.58 -40.21 32.65
C PRO A 751 35.23 -39.51 32.86
N GLN A 752 35.21 -38.38 33.59
CA GLN A 752 34.02 -37.55 33.81
C GLN A 752 33.63 -36.75 32.55
N ASP A 753 34.59 -36.48 31.66
CA ASP A 753 34.39 -35.72 30.42
C ASP A 753 33.75 -36.56 29.30
N LYS A 754 33.63 -37.88 29.47
CA LYS A 754 33.08 -38.79 28.43
C LYS A 754 31.71 -38.36 27.89
N GLY A 755 30.84 -37.85 28.77
CA GLY A 755 29.52 -37.33 28.37
C GLY A 755 29.62 -36.09 27.48
N VAL A 756 30.46 -35.14 27.88
CA VAL A 756 30.73 -33.89 27.17
C VAL A 756 31.42 -34.15 25.83
N ILE A 757 32.45 -35.01 25.80
CA ILE A 757 33.16 -35.39 24.56
C ILE A 757 32.18 -36.01 23.55
N LYS A 758 31.31 -36.93 24.01
CA LYS A 758 30.31 -37.55 23.14
C LYS A 758 29.31 -36.53 22.58
N LYS A 759 28.90 -35.55 23.39
CA LYS A 759 27.99 -34.45 22.99
C LYS A 759 28.68 -33.54 21.96
N LEU A 760 29.89 -33.08 22.25
CA LEU A 760 30.65 -32.15 21.39
C LEU A 760 31.15 -32.79 20.10
N SER A 761 31.51 -34.08 20.13
CA SER A 761 31.89 -34.84 18.93
C SER A 761 30.70 -35.02 17.98
N ARG A 762 29.49 -35.25 18.51
CA ARG A 762 28.26 -35.29 17.70
C ARG A 762 27.92 -33.95 17.04
N LYS A 763 28.37 -32.84 17.62
CA LYS A 763 28.20 -31.48 17.07
C LYS A 763 29.36 -31.06 16.15
N ASP A 764 30.28 -31.97 15.82
CA ASP A 764 31.47 -31.72 14.99
C ASP A 764 32.40 -30.62 15.57
N ILE A 765 32.42 -30.45 16.89
CA ILE A 765 33.26 -29.44 17.57
C ILE A 765 34.59 -30.06 18.02
N VAL A 766 34.54 -31.24 18.63
CA VAL A 766 35.71 -31.94 19.20
C VAL A 766 35.91 -33.28 18.49
N ALA A 767 37.16 -33.70 18.30
CA ALA A 767 37.49 -35.01 17.75
C ALA A 767 36.85 -36.14 18.58
N PRO A 768 36.53 -37.30 17.99
CA PRO A 768 35.94 -38.43 18.72
C PRO A 768 36.76 -38.89 19.94
N GLU A 769 38.08 -38.70 19.90
CA GLU A 769 39.01 -39.03 20.99
C GLU A 769 39.00 -37.99 22.12
N GLY A 770 38.45 -36.80 21.87
CA GLY A 770 38.38 -35.72 22.86
C GLY A 770 39.67 -34.91 23.03
N ASP A 771 40.67 -35.16 22.20
CA ASP A 771 42.05 -34.66 22.29
C ASP A 771 42.30 -33.33 21.57
N ALA A 772 41.49 -33.01 20.56
CA ALA A 772 41.60 -31.77 19.79
C ALA A 772 40.23 -31.24 19.33
N LEU A 773 40.15 -29.93 19.08
CA LEU A 773 39.04 -29.37 18.30
C LEU A 773 39.11 -29.87 16.86
N GLN A 774 37.95 -30.16 16.26
CA GLN A 774 37.94 -30.65 14.88
C GLN A 774 38.41 -29.56 13.92
N VAL A 775 37.90 -28.32 14.09
CA VAL A 775 38.09 -27.20 13.19
C VAL A 775 39.15 -26.24 13.73
N PRO A 776 40.34 -26.12 13.10
CA PRO A 776 41.41 -25.25 13.57
C PRO A 776 41.03 -23.77 13.69
N LEU A 777 40.19 -23.22 12.79
CA LEU A 777 39.70 -21.85 12.95
C LEU A 777 38.91 -21.60 14.24
N VAL A 778 38.12 -22.59 14.67
CA VAL A 778 37.37 -22.48 15.93
C VAL A 778 38.33 -22.49 17.11
N GLN A 779 39.40 -23.29 17.05
CA GLN A 779 40.46 -23.27 18.05
C GLN A 779 41.13 -21.88 18.13
N ARG A 780 41.56 -21.31 16.99
CA ARG A 780 42.17 -19.98 16.92
C ARG A 780 41.27 -18.88 17.49
N PHE A 781 39.97 -18.96 17.21
CA PHE A 781 39.00 -18.02 17.78
C PHE A 781 38.92 -18.13 19.31
N ILE A 782 38.85 -19.35 19.85
CA ILE A 782 38.74 -19.53 21.30
C ILE A 782 40.06 -19.14 21.99
N GLU A 783 41.21 -19.41 21.38
CA GLU A 783 42.52 -18.92 21.85
C GLU A 783 42.51 -17.39 21.96
N GLN A 784 42.09 -16.68 20.90
CA GLN A 784 41.96 -15.22 20.92
C GLN A 784 40.98 -14.73 22.00
N LEU A 785 39.82 -15.39 22.15
CA LEU A 785 38.83 -15.05 23.17
C LEU A 785 39.41 -15.18 24.59
N LEU A 786 40.24 -16.20 24.83
CA LEU A 786 40.88 -16.45 26.11
C LEU A 786 42.06 -15.51 26.40
N GLU A 787 42.67 -14.92 25.37
CA GLU A 787 43.66 -13.86 25.53
C GLU A 787 43.02 -12.49 25.85
N GLU A 788 41.76 -12.29 25.43
CA GLU A 788 40.97 -11.07 25.69
C GLU A 788 40.25 -11.09 27.06
N GLU A 789 39.96 -12.28 27.62
CA GLU A 789 39.42 -12.52 28.98
C GLU A 789 40.51 -12.43 30.06
#